data_AF-A0A395HY09-F1
#
_entry.id   AF-A0A395HY09-F1
#
_cell.length_a   1.000
_cell.length_b   1.000
_cell.length_c   1.000
_cell.angle_alpha   90.00
_cell.angle_beta   90.00
_cell.angle_gamma   90.00
#
_symmetry.space_group_name_H-M   'P 1'
#
loop_
_entity.id
_entity.type
_entity.pdbx_description
1 polymer ?
#
loop_
_entity_poly.entity_id
_entity_poly.type
_entity_poly.pdbx_seq_one_letter_code
_entity_poly.pdbx_strand_id
1 'polypeptide(L)'
;MGSSTALTTKVTEGTPYQLDKSQTTQVEKEKSATKKTLIGDNDEDSDGEEDTPLNNEAVWLVLTTKKHVVDKNRLKPGKILIPHSLNASPSLSICLITADPQRAAKNTVADPAFPEGLRSRIDRVIGYTKLQARYKSFESRRKLLQEHDVFLADDRIVMRLVQTLGKIFYKSSKRPIPVRIANIEKEDGKKVKKNARAKKVEDGANSLASPAIVAKEIEKALHCAPVQLAPATTAAIRVGSSKFTAEQLAENVDAVVKGMTEKFVTKGWRNIKALHIKGANTMAMPIWLASELWVDEGDVLEEGAEEATKAVAGKKRKQISAGDEEKQIEAPKKTKKAKAAEDDEDALTLAARKEKLQKQKAKALEDGAAPTKAEAARHSVLRAARAQILPSRTAITTSALARLLSTLAVLEQRDGKLQASSLSAIAAAQKLGGPITAFVAGANVKATSAAEAAQIKGLDKVVAVDNEAYEKGLPENYAPLLVENIQKGEYTHVVAGHSAFGKSLLPRVAALLDVQQVSDITGIESEDTFIRPIYAGNAILTVQSTDPIKILTVRGTSFQGVETTGGSASVTEGSDPKTPAQTEWVSEELAKSERPDLATATRVVSGGRGLKSKEEFDRVIVPLADTLGAAIGASRAAVDSGFADNSLQVGQTGKNVAPQLYLCAGISGAIQHLAGMKDSKVIAAINKDADAPIFQVADVGLIGDLFEKVPELTEKLKGQV
;
A
#
# COMPACT_ATOMS: atom_id res chain seq x y z
N MET A 1 -1.51 -19.63 34.93
CA MET A 1 -0.77 -20.64 34.15
C MET A 1 -1.77 -21.67 33.65
N GLY A 2 -2.23 -21.53 32.41
CA GLY A 2 -3.15 -22.46 31.76
C GLY A 2 -2.40 -23.22 30.67
N SER A 3 -2.42 -24.54 30.75
CA SER A 3 -1.68 -25.47 29.88
C SER A 3 -2.06 -25.32 28.40
N SER A 4 -1.09 -24.97 27.56
CA SER A 4 -1.14 -25.03 26.10
C SER A 4 -1.32 -26.49 25.67
N THR A 5 -2.56 -26.90 25.42
CA THR A 5 -2.86 -28.20 24.83
C THR A 5 -2.43 -28.18 23.36
N ALA A 6 -1.46 -29.01 23.00
CA ALA A 6 -0.88 -29.08 21.67
C ALA A 6 -1.95 -29.35 20.59
N LEU A 7 -1.98 -28.51 19.56
CA LEU A 7 -2.95 -28.51 18.45
C LEU A 7 -2.65 -29.53 17.34
N THR A 8 -1.83 -30.56 17.57
CA THR A 8 -1.51 -31.59 16.56
C THR A 8 -1.16 -32.95 17.17
N THR A 9 -1.76 -34.03 16.64
CA THR A 9 -1.21 -35.39 16.70
C THR A 9 -1.01 -35.93 15.27
N LYS A 10 0.16 -36.48 14.98
CA LYS A 10 0.44 -37.19 13.72
C LYS A 10 -0.38 -38.48 13.69
N VAL A 11 -1.26 -38.65 12.71
CA VAL A 11 -1.89 -39.95 12.42
C VAL A 11 -1.04 -40.68 11.38
N THR A 12 -0.82 -41.96 11.61
CA THR A 12 0.21 -42.79 10.98
C THR A 12 -0.12 -43.32 9.59
N GLU A 13 -1.31 -43.11 9.02
CA GLU A 13 -1.64 -43.58 7.65
C GLU A 13 -2.73 -42.74 6.97
N GLY A 14 -2.47 -42.25 5.74
CA GLY A 14 -3.38 -41.43 4.91
C GLY A 14 -2.68 -40.22 4.25
N THR A 15 -3.37 -39.48 3.35
CA THR A 15 -2.85 -38.17 2.89
C THR A 15 -2.71 -37.26 4.11
N PRO A 16 -1.52 -36.67 4.38
CA PRO A 16 -1.13 -36.23 5.72
C PRO A 16 -1.90 -35.04 6.31
N TYR A 17 -2.93 -34.53 5.63
CA TYR A 17 -3.75 -33.41 6.07
C TYR A 17 -5.18 -33.60 5.58
N GLN A 18 -6.09 -33.93 6.49
CA GLN A 18 -7.53 -33.96 6.25
C GLN A 18 -8.16 -33.02 7.27
N LEU A 19 -8.98 -32.07 6.78
CA LEU A 19 -9.67 -31.10 7.63
C LEU A 19 -10.62 -31.89 8.55
N ASP A 20 -10.51 -31.75 9.86
CA ASP A 20 -11.43 -32.43 10.77
C ASP A 20 -12.82 -31.75 10.69
N LYS A 21 -13.86 -32.54 10.44
CA LYS A 21 -15.25 -32.06 10.34
C LYS A 21 -15.76 -31.48 11.67
N SER A 22 -15.14 -31.87 12.78
CA SER A 22 -15.44 -31.34 14.12
C SER A 22 -15.02 -29.87 14.28
N GLN A 23 -13.91 -29.47 13.65
CA GLN A 23 -13.36 -28.11 13.75
C GLN A 23 -14.16 -27.10 12.93
N THR A 24 -14.70 -27.50 11.77
CA THR A 24 -15.58 -26.63 10.97
C THR A 24 -16.94 -26.38 11.63
N THR A 25 -17.41 -27.30 12.47
CA THR A 25 -18.71 -27.20 13.17
C THR A 25 -18.62 -26.55 14.56
N GLN A 26 -17.53 -26.75 15.32
CA GLN A 26 -17.32 -26.05 16.61
C GLN A 26 -17.16 -24.54 16.47
N VAL A 27 -16.54 -24.10 15.36
CA VAL A 27 -16.24 -22.71 15.02
C VAL A 27 -17.51 -21.82 14.92
N GLU A 28 -18.70 -22.41 14.86
CA GLU A 28 -19.96 -21.65 14.80
C GLU A 28 -20.73 -21.58 16.13
N LYS A 29 -20.55 -22.54 17.05
CA LYS A 29 -21.14 -22.44 18.39
C LYS A 29 -20.65 -21.18 19.11
N GLU A 30 -19.39 -20.80 18.91
CA GLU A 30 -18.82 -19.56 19.46
C GLU A 30 -19.41 -18.29 18.83
N LYS A 31 -19.72 -18.29 17.52
CA LYS A 31 -20.36 -17.15 16.83
C LYS A 31 -21.84 -16.96 17.21
N SER A 32 -22.56 -18.06 17.43
CA SER A 32 -23.93 -18.03 17.96
C SER A 32 -23.95 -17.56 19.42
N ALA A 33 -22.97 -18.01 20.22
CA ALA A 33 -22.81 -17.61 21.61
C ALA A 33 -22.43 -16.13 21.77
N THR A 34 -21.52 -15.59 20.93
CA THR A 34 -21.17 -14.14 20.98
C THR A 34 -22.34 -13.23 20.59
N LYS A 35 -23.33 -13.74 19.86
CA LYS A 35 -24.58 -13.03 19.58
C LYS A 35 -25.52 -12.96 20.78
N LYS A 36 -25.43 -13.90 21.72
CA LYS A 36 -26.26 -13.93 22.95
C LYS A 36 -25.69 -13.10 24.09
N THR A 37 -24.37 -12.87 24.14
CA THR A 37 -23.72 -12.11 25.23
C THR A 37 -23.63 -10.60 25.00
N LEU A 38 -24.07 -10.09 23.84
CA LEU A 38 -24.07 -8.66 23.50
C LEU A 38 -25.45 -7.99 23.56
N ILE A 39 -26.50 -8.75 23.91
CA ILE A 39 -27.83 -8.21 24.22
C ILE A 39 -27.98 -8.34 25.74
N GLY A 40 -27.37 -7.40 26.46
CA GLY A 40 -27.64 -7.17 27.87
C GLY A 40 -28.86 -6.27 27.99
N ASP A 41 -29.80 -6.69 28.82
CA ASP A 41 -31.04 -6.01 29.19
C ASP A 41 -30.83 -4.51 29.45
N ASN A 42 -31.59 -3.69 28.72
CA ASN A 42 -32.18 -2.43 29.18
C ASN A 42 -33.18 -1.96 28.13
N ASP A 43 -34.46 -2.16 28.44
CA ASP A 43 -35.60 -1.64 27.70
C ASP A 43 -35.76 -0.12 27.87
N GLU A 44 -36.56 0.45 26.95
CA GLU A 44 -37.21 1.77 26.96
C GLU A 44 -36.41 2.97 26.37
N ASP A 45 -36.43 3.06 25.03
CA ASP A 45 -37.10 4.17 24.34
C ASP A 45 -37.18 3.89 22.81
N SER A 46 -38.40 3.59 22.36
CA SER A 46 -38.80 3.54 20.96
C SER A 46 -38.87 4.96 20.40
N ASP A 47 -38.35 5.20 19.20
CA ASP A 47 -39.19 5.68 18.08
C ASP A 47 -38.41 5.73 16.74
N GLY A 48 -38.82 4.86 15.82
CA GLY A 48 -38.98 5.13 14.39
C GLY A 48 -37.74 5.21 13.50
N GLU A 49 -37.39 4.10 12.82
CA GLU A 49 -37.26 4.08 11.36
C GLU A 49 -37.22 2.64 10.82
N GLU A 50 -37.81 2.47 9.64
CA GLU A 50 -38.41 1.27 9.06
C GLU A 50 -37.45 0.12 8.70
N ASP A 51 -38.03 -1.10 8.70
CA ASP A 51 -37.48 -2.39 8.26
C ASP A 51 -36.53 -2.32 7.04
N THR A 52 -35.26 -2.65 7.25
CA THR A 52 -34.33 -3.03 6.16
C THR A 52 -34.24 -4.56 6.04
N PRO A 53 -34.35 -5.13 4.82
CA PRO A 53 -34.42 -6.59 4.66
C PRO A 53 -33.09 -7.25 5.00
N LEU A 54 -33.13 -8.17 5.95
CA LEU A 54 -32.03 -9.01 6.46
C LEU A 54 -30.96 -9.38 5.41
N ASN A 55 -29.74 -8.91 5.67
CA ASN A 55 -28.52 -9.03 4.87
C ASN A 55 -28.21 -10.45 4.34
N ASN A 56 -28.22 -10.62 3.02
CA ASN A 56 -27.65 -11.77 2.31
C ASN A 56 -26.12 -11.62 2.16
N GLU A 57 -25.39 -11.70 3.28
CA GLU A 57 -23.94 -11.50 3.31
C GLU A 57 -23.19 -12.71 2.74
N ALA A 58 -22.16 -12.45 1.93
CA ALA A 58 -21.33 -13.49 1.34
C ALA A 58 -20.28 -14.02 2.34
N VAL A 59 -20.10 -15.34 2.35
CA VAL A 59 -19.07 -16.03 3.15
C VAL A 59 -17.95 -16.49 2.23
N TRP A 60 -16.71 -16.18 2.63
CA TRP A 60 -15.49 -16.43 1.86
C TRP A 60 -14.53 -17.35 2.62
N LEU A 61 -13.89 -18.25 1.90
CA LEU A 61 -12.71 -18.99 2.34
C LEU A 61 -11.46 -18.26 1.82
N VAL A 62 -10.57 -17.90 2.73
CA VAL A 62 -9.28 -17.28 2.43
C VAL A 62 -8.19 -18.33 2.60
N LEU A 63 -7.53 -18.67 1.51
CA LEU A 63 -6.41 -19.60 1.46
C LEU A 63 -5.11 -18.82 1.28
N THR A 64 -4.14 -19.08 2.14
CA THR A 64 -2.79 -18.51 2.06
C THR A 64 -1.79 -19.62 1.79
N THR A 65 -0.99 -19.48 0.73
CA THR A 65 0.12 -20.36 0.38
C THR A 65 1.45 -19.83 0.91
N LYS A 66 2.44 -20.73 1.04
CA LYS A 66 3.80 -20.39 1.48
C LYS A 66 4.61 -19.73 0.36
N LYS A 67 4.52 -20.27 -0.87
CA LYS A 67 5.15 -19.73 -2.08
C LYS A 67 4.13 -19.06 -3.00
N HIS A 68 4.58 -18.07 -3.79
CA HIS A 68 3.76 -17.40 -4.80
C HIS A 68 3.29 -18.37 -5.89
N VAL A 69 2.09 -18.14 -6.42
CA VAL A 69 1.59 -18.88 -7.60
C VAL A 69 2.20 -18.29 -8.87
N VAL A 70 3.24 -18.94 -9.40
CA VAL A 70 3.97 -18.47 -10.60
C VAL A 70 3.49 -19.16 -11.90
N ASP A 71 2.84 -20.32 -11.80
CA ASP A 71 2.39 -21.09 -12.96
C ASP A 71 1.23 -20.41 -13.71
N LYS A 72 1.52 -19.91 -14.93
CA LYS A 72 0.55 -19.23 -15.81
C LYS A 72 -0.66 -20.10 -16.17
N ASN A 73 -0.54 -21.43 -16.14
CA ASN A 73 -1.70 -22.30 -16.41
C ASN A 73 -2.66 -22.36 -15.23
N ARG A 74 -2.16 -22.23 -14.00
CA ARG A 74 -2.98 -22.24 -12.77
C ARG A 74 -3.60 -20.88 -12.47
N LEU A 75 -3.04 -19.81 -13.03
CA LEU A 75 -3.62 -18.47 -13.00
C LEU A 75 -4.84 -18.30 -13.91
N LYS A 76 -5.14 -19.28 -14.78
CA LYS A 76 -6.33 -19.24 -15.63
C LYS A 76 -7.60 -19.33 -14.77
N PRO A 77 -8.63 -18.50 -15.03
CA PRO A 77 -9.89 -18.60 -14.32
C PRO A 77 -10.47 -20.01 -14.47
N GLY A 78 -10.90 -20.59 -13.36
CA GLY A 78 -11.43 -21.94 -13.29
C GLY A 78 -12.69 -22.02 -12.45
N LYS A 79 -13.13 -23.25 -12.17
CA LYS A 79 -14.33 -23.53 -11.39
C LYS A 79 -14.14 -24.79 -10.54
N ILE A 80 -14.73 -24.80 -9.35
CA ILE A 80 -14.75 -25.96 -8.45
C ILE A 80 -16.19 -26.35 -8.20
N LEU A 81 -16.51 -27.63 -8.35
CA LEU A 81 -17.85 -28.16 -8.06
C LEU A 81 -18.10 -28.12 -6.56
N ILE A 82 -19.27 -27.60 -6.19
CA ILE A 82 -19.72 -27.50 -4.80
C ILE A 82 -21.04 -28.26 -4.63
N PRO A 83 -21.25 -28.98 -3.52
CA PRO A 83 -22.49 -29.69 -3.25
C PRO A 83 -23.72 -28.77 -3.22
N HIS A 84 -23.61 -27.63 -2.53
CA HIS A 84 -24.72 -26.67 -2.38
C HIS A 84 -24.49 -25.46 -3.28
N SER A 85 -25.36 -25.27 -4.28
CA SER A 85 -25.18 -24.22 -5.30
C SER A 85 -25.36 -22.81 -4.73
N LEU A 86 -24.42 -21.92 -5.04
CA LEU A 86 -24.52 -20.48 -4.76
C LEU A 86 -25.65 -19.77 -5.53
N ASN A 87 -26.19 -20.41 -6.58
CA ASN A 87 -27.14 -19.85 -7.52
C ASN A 87 -28.47 -20.65 -7.49
N ALA A 88 -29.00 -20.89 -6.30
CA ALA A 88 -30.17 -21.77 -6.08
C ALA A 88 -31.51 -21.17 -6.56
N SER A 89 -31.58 -19.86 -6.84
CA SER A 89 -32.83 -19.20 -7.19
C SER A 89 -33.30 -19.56 -8.62
N PRO A 90 -34.55 -20.02 -8.80
CA PRO A 90 -35.06 -20.43 -10.11
C PRO A 90 -35.31 -19.26 -11.08
N SER A 91 -35.37 -18.02 -10.58
CA SER A 91 -35.61 -16.79 -11.35
C SER A 91 -34.34 -16.09 -11.83
N LEU A 92 -33.16 -16.70 -11.72
CA LEU A 92 -31.89 -16.07 -12.08
C LEU A 92 -31.72 -15.93 -13.59
N SER A 93 -31.28 -14.74 -14.01
CA SER A 93 -30.97 -14.41 -15.40
C SER A 93 -29.53 -14.80 -15.74
N ILE A 94 -29.36 -15.59 -16.80
CA ILE A 94 -28.05 -16.10 -17.27
C ILE A 94 -27.68 -15.46 -18.62
N CYS A 95 -26.50 -14.84 -18.67
CA CYS A 95 -25.88 -14.40 -19.92
C CYS A 95 -24.79 -15.41 -20.35
N LEU A 96 -24.97 -16.02 -21.52
CA LEU A 96 -24.01 -16.94 -22.12
C LEU A 96 -23.13 -16.24 -23.17
N ILE A 97 -21.82 -16.21 -22.93
CA ILE A 97 -20.82 -15.62 -23.82
C ILE A 97 -20.09 -16.73 -24.57
N THR A 98 -20.19 -16.74 -25.90
CA THR A 98 -19.65 -17.83 -26.72
C THR A 98 -18.56 -17.35 -27.68
N ALA A 99 -17.67 -18.28 -28.07
CA ALA A 99 -16.84 -18.03 -29.23
C ALA A 99 -17.71 -17.93 -30.50
N ASP A 100 -17.28 -17.15 -31.47
CA ASP A 100 -17.99 -16.99 -32.73
C ASP A 100 -17.92 -18.26 -33.60
N PRO A 101 -18.95 -18.56 -34.42
CA PRO A 101 -20.16 -17.76 -34.65
C PRO A 101 -21.25 -17.99 -33.60
N GLN A 102 -21.77 -16.92 -33.01
CA GLN A 102 -22.85 -16.96 -32.02
C GLN A 102 -24.16 -17.65 -32.48
N ARG A 103 -24.41 -17.74 -33.80
CA ARG A 103 -25.62 -18.38 -34.34
C ARG A 103 -25.67 -19.86 -33.99
N ALA A 104 -24.52 -20.53 -33.96
CA ALA A 104 -24.44 -21.94 -33.65
C ALA A 104 -24.86 -22.23 -32.19
N ALA A 105 -24.37 -21.44 -31.24
CA ALA A 105 -24.78 -21.56 -29.84
C ALA A 105 -26.26 -21.21 -29.62
N LYS A 106 -26.80 -20.21 -30.35
CA LYS A 106 -28.24 -19.90 -30.30
C LYS A 106 -29.09 -21.05 -30.81
N ASN A 107 -28.69 -21.70 -31.89
CA ASN A 107 -29.40 -22.85 -32.43
C ASN A 107 -29.39 -24.02 -31.44
N THR A 108 -28.27 -24.29 -30.77
CA THR A 108 -28.16 -25.33 -29.72
C THR A 108 -29.07 -25.05 -28.52
N VAL A 109 -29.22 -23.79 -28.11
CA VAL A 109 -30.11 -23.41 -26.99
C VAL A 109 -31.59 -23.41 -27.40
N ALA A 110 -31.88 -23.17 -28.68
CA ALA A 110 -33.24 -23.21 -29.23
C ALA A 110 -33.72 -24.63 -29.59
N ASP A 111 -32.82 -25.60 -29.62
CA ASP A 111 -33.11 -27.00 -29.94
C ASP A 111 -34.09 -27.61 -28.91
N PRO A 112 -35.13 -28.35 -29.34
CA PRO A 112 -36.07 -29.01 -28.43
C PRO A 112 -35.41 -30.05 -27.50
N ALA A 113 -34.21 -30.55 -27.82
CA ALA A 113 -33.45 -31.45 -26.94
C ALA A 113 -32.80 -30.73 -25.74
N PHE A 114 -32.88 -29.39 -25.66
CA PHE A 114 -32.36 -28.61 -24.55
C PHE A 114 -33.42 -28.44 -23.44
N PRO A 115 -33.08 -28.65 -22.14
CA PRO A 115 -34.05 -28.57 -21.04
C PRO A 115 -34.79 -27.22 -20.96
N GLU A 116 -36.12 -27.24 -20.94
CA GLU A 116 -36.96 -26.02 -20.87
C GLU A 116 -36.69 -25.17 -19.62
N GLY A 117 -36.37 -25.83 -18.49
CA GLY A 117 -36.03 -25.16 -17.23
C GLY A 117 -34.72 -24.37 -17.26
N LEU A 118 -33.79 -24.69 -18.17
CA LEU A 118 -32.57 -23.90 -18.40
C LEU A 118 -32.76 -22.87 -19.50
N ARG A 119 -33.53 -23.21 -20.54
CA ARG A 119 -33.84 -22.30 -21.65
C ARG A 119 -34.50 -21.02 -21.16
N SER A 120 -35.44 -21.13 -20.21
CA SER A 120 -36.11 -19.99 -19.56
C SER A 120 -35.18 -19.09 -18.74
N ARG A 121 -34.03 -19.63 -18.26
CA ARG A 121 -33.04 -18.87 -17.48
C ARG A 121 -32.01 -18.15 -18.36
N ILE A 122 -31.78 -18.61 -19.59
CA ILE A 122 -30.81 -18.00 -20.51
C ILE A 122 -31.50 -16.85 -21.26
N ASP A 123 -31.32 -15.63 -20.74
CA ASP A 123 -31.88 -14.42 -21.36
C ASP A 123 -31.13 -14.04 -22.64
N ARG A 124 -29.79 -14.10 -22.60
CA ARG A 124 -28.94 -13.65 -23.72
C ARG A 124 -27.79 -14.58 -24.04
N VAL A 125 -27.57 -14.76 -25.35
CA VAL A 125 -26.39 -15.40 -25.94
C VAL A 125 -25.62 -14.37 -26.78
N ILE A 126 -24.39 -14.06 -26.38
CA ILE A 126 -23.54 -13.02 -26.98
C ILE A 126 -22.25 -13.64 -27.52
N GLY A 127 -21.96 -13.40 -28.80
CA GLY A 127 -20.68 -13.77 -29.42
C GLY A 127 -19.54 -12.81 -29.02
N TYR A 128 -18.32 -13.32 -28.95
CA TYR A 128 -17.13 -12.54 -28.55
C TYR A 128 -16.93 -11.28 -29.42
N THR A 129 -17.03 -11.37 -30.75
CA THR A 129 -16.90 -10.20 -31.64
C THR A 129 -17.98 -9.15 -31.38
N LYS A 130 -19.22 -9.57 -31.11
CA LYS A 130 -20.32 -8.63 -30.79
C LYS A 130 -20.16 -8.01 -29.41
N LEU A 131 -19.63 -8.76 -28.45
CA LEU A 131 -19.31 -8.24 -27.12
C LEU A 131 -18.28 -7.11 -27.23
N GLN A 132 -17.22 -7.33 -27.99
CA GLN A 132 -16.15 -6.34 -28.21
C GLN A 132 -16.65 -5.08 -28.95
N ALA A 133 -17.53 -5.25 -29.95
CA ALA A 133 -18.07 -4.13 -30.72
C ALA A 133 -19.10 -3.30 -29.93
N ARG A 134 -20.07 -3.95 -29.24
CA ARG A 134 -21.19 -3.24 -28.59
C ARG A 134 -20.86 -2.70 -27.20
N TYR A 135 -19.96 -3.36 -26.45
CA TYR A 135 -19.72 -3.04 -25.04
C TYR A 135 -18.34 -2.41 -24.81
N LYS A 136 -17.93 -1.47 -25.66
CA LYS A 136 -16.65 -0.74 -25.54
C LYS A 136 -16.68 0.32 -24.43
N SER A 137 -17.82 0.99 -24.24
CA SER A 137 -17.96 2.06 -23.24
C SER A 137 -18.01 1.50 -21.80
N PHE A 138 -17.63 2.33 -20.83
CA PHE A 138 -17.74 1.96 -19.41
C PHE A 138 -19.20 1.75 -18.98
N GLU A 139 -20.08 2.65 -19.40
CA GLU A 139 -21.50 2.63 -19.07
C GLU A 139 -22.23 1.42 -19.64
N SER A 140 -21.96 1.06 -20.91
CA SER A 140 -22.56 -0.13 -21.53
C SER A 140 -22.19 -1.42 -20.79
N ARG A 141 -20.95 -1.52 -20.27
CA ARG A 141 -20.50 -2.68 -19.49
C ARG A 141 -21.14 -2.72 -18.12
N ARG A 142 -21.32 -1.56 -17.47
CA ARG A 142 -22.05 -1.46 -16.20
C ARG A 142 -23.52 -1.84 -16.36
N LYS A 143 -24.16 -1.41 -17.45
CA LYS A 143 -25.55 -1.79 -17.79
C LYS A 143 -25.67 -3.29 -18.00
N LEU A 144 -24.75 -3.91 -18.76
CA LEU A 144 -24.74 -5.36 -18.97
C LEU A 144 -24.61 -6.13 -17.64
N LEU A 145 -23.73 -5.67 -16.73
CA LEU A 145 -23.52 -6.28 -15.42
C LEU A 145 -24.77 -6.19 -14.52
N GLN A 146 -25.55 -5.12 -14.65
CA GLN A 146 -26.78 -4.91 -13.87
C GLN A 146 -27.95 -5.72 -14.43
N GLU A 147 -28.00 -5.93 -15.75
CA GLU A 147 -29.09 -6.63 -16.44
C GLU A 147 -29.13 -8.14 -16.14
N HIS A 148 -27.98 -8.77 -15.83
CA HIS A 148 -27.90 -10.22 -15.60
C HIS A 148 -27.29 -10.57 -14.24
N ASP A 149 -27.67 -11.73 -13.71
CA ASP A 149 -27.19 -12.23 -12.42
C ASP A 149 -25.97 -13.12 -12.55
N VAL A 150 -25.96 -14.02 -13.53
CA VAL A 150 -24.88 -15.00 -13.75
C VAL A 150 -24.34 -14.88 -15.16
N PHE A 151 -23.01 -14.88 -15.28
CA PHE A 151 -22.32 -14.89 -16.57
C PHE A 151 -21.63 -16.24 -16.78
N LEU A 152 -21.88 -16.87 -17.92
CA LEU A 152 -21.21 -18.08 -18.35
C LEU A 152 -20.40 -17.76 -19.61
N ALA A 153 -19.18 -18.31 -19.73
CA ALA A 153 -18.30 -18.03 -20.86
C ALA A 153 -17.63 -19.30 -21.40
N ASP A 154 -17.49 -19.40 -22.72
CA ASP A 154 -16.74 -20.49 -23.36
C ASP A 154 -15.25 -20.45 -22.91
N ASP A 155 -14.73 -21.59 -22.43
CA ASP A 155 -13.34 -21.80 -21.97
C ASP A 155 -12.29 -21.22 -22.96
N ARG A 156 -12.57 -21.28 -24.27
CA ARG A 156 -11.68 -20.77 -25.33
C ARG A 156 -11.48 -19.25 -25.33
N ILE A 157 -12.43 -18.50 -24.78
CA ILE A 157 -12.43 -17.03 -24.78
C ILE A 157 -12.23 -16.41 -23.39
N VAL A 158 -12.30 -17.19 -22.31
CA VAL A 158 -12.22 -16.70 -20.92
C VAL A 158 -10.99 -15.83 -20.65
N MET A 159 -9.82 -16.17 -21.23
CA MET A 159 -8.63 -15.33 -21.08
C MET A 159 -8.73 -13.98 -21.82
N ARG A 160 -9.42 -13.94 -22.97
CA ARG A 160 -9.62 -12.71 -23.77
C ARG A 160 -10.70 -11.81 -23.16
N LEU A 161 -11.65 -12.40 -22.42
CA LEU A 161 -12.70 -11.66 -21.71
C LEU A 161 -12.15 -10.73 -20.62
N VAL A 162 -11.00 -11.05 -20.02
CA VAL A 162 -10.34 -10.17 -19.03
C VAL A 162 -10.03 -8.80 -19.63
N GLN A 163 -9.54 -8.75 -20.87
CA GLN A 163 -9.24 -7.50 -21.57
C GLN A 163 -10.51 -6.77 -22.04
N THR A 164 -11.53 -7.52 -22.44
CA THR A 164 -12.76 -6.96 -23.02
C THR A 164 -13.70 -6.39 -21.94
N LEU A 165 -14.02 -7.18 -20.92
CA LEU A 165 -14.94 -6.78 -19.84
C LEU A 165 -14.25 -5.87 -18.81
N GLY A 166 -12.92 -6.01 -18.65
CA GLY A 166 -12.11 -5.14 -17.79
C GLY A 166 -12.41 -5.26 -16.30
N LYS A 167 -11.96 -4.27 -15.52
CA LYS A 167 -11.99 -4.29 -14.05
C LYS A 167 -13.41 -4.31 -13.45
N ILE A 168 -14.43 -3.86 -14.18
CA ILE A 168 -15.82 -3.76 -13.68
C ILE A 168 -16.35 -5.15 -13.33
N PHE A 169 -16.25 -6.10 -14.27
CA PHE A 169 -16.71 -7.47 -14.06
C PHE A 169 -15.79 -8.21 -13.09
N TYR A 170 -14.46 -8.10 -13.27
CA TYR A 170 -13.49 -8.90 -12.51
C TYR A 170 -13.19 -8.37 -11.10
N LYS A 171 -13.66 -7.18 -10.70
CA LYS A 171 -13.72 -6.77 -9.29
C LYS A 171 -15.04 -7.18 -8.63
N SER A 172 -16.12 -7.33 -9.39
CA SER A 172 -17.42 -7.76 -8.88
C SER A 172 -17.45 -9.26 -8.52
N SER A 173 -18.52 -9.70 -7.87
CA SER A 173 -18.84 -11.11 -7.62
C SER A 173 -19.46 -11.81 -8.85
N LYS A 174 -19.98 -11.07 -9.82
CA LYS A 174 -20.67 -11.57 -11.03
C LYS A 174 -19.69 -11.82 -12.20
N ARG A 175 -18.63 -12.60 -11.94
CA ARG A 175 -17.59 -12.89 -12.94
C ARG A 175 -18.02 -14.02 -13.89
N PRO A 176 -17.59 -14.01 -15.17
CA PRO A 176 -17.90 -15.10 -16.09
C PRO A 176 -17.29 -16.44 -15.66
N ILE A 177 -18.12 -17.47 -15.54
CA ILE A 177 -17.73 -18.84 -15.18
C ILE A 177 -17.39 -19.63 -16.46
N PRO A 178 -16.25 -20.34 -16.53
CA PRO A 178 -15.87 -21.12 -17.70
C PRO A 178 -16.79 -22.33 -17.95
N VAL A 179 -17.31 -22.45 -19.17
CA VAL A 179 -18.14 -23.57 -19.66
C VAL A 179 -17.50 -24.13 -20.92
N ARG A 180 -17.49 -25.46 -21.05
CA ARG A 180 -16.94 -26.14 -22.22
C ARG A 180 -18.07 -26.46 -23.20
N ILE A 181 -18.08 -25.75 -24.33
CA ILE A 181 -19.13 -25.84 -25.34
C ILE A 181 -18.66 -26.60 -26.60
N ALA A 182 -17.34 -26.85 -26.73
CA ALA A 182 -16.77 -27.57 -27.88
C ALA A 182 -16.89 -29.10 -27.76
N ASN A 183 -17.04 -29.79 -28.91
CA ASN A 183 -17.09 -31.24 -29.00
C ASN A 183 -15.78 -31.93 -28.55
N ILE A 184 -15.90 -33.10 -27.91
CA ILE A 184 -14.77 -33.99 -27.60
C ILE A 184 -14.98 -35.29 -28.37
N GLU A 185 -14.11 -35.60 -29.33
CA GLU A 185 -13.98 -36.96 -29.86
C GLU A 185 -13.28 -37.82 -28.78
N LYS A 186 -13.95 -38.88 -28.33
CA LYS A 186 -13.38 -39.91 -27.45
C LYS A 186 -13.45 -41.24 -28.19
N GLU A 187 -12.30 -41.83 -28.52
CA GLU A 187 -12.16 -43.26 -28.76
C GLU A 187 -11.53 -43.90 -27.50
N ASP A 188 -12.14 -44.99 -27.01
CA ASP A 188 -11.68 -45.84 -25.89
C ASP A 188 -11.08 -45.14 -24.67
N GLY A 189 -11.82 -44.19 -24.09
CA GLY A 189 -11.56 -43.71 -22.72
C GLY A 189 -10.28 -42.87 -22.51
N LYS A 190 -9.43 -42.70 -23.51
CA LYS A 190 -8.25 -41.81 -23.48
C LYS A 190 -8.40 -40.62 -24.44
N LYS A 191 -7.91 -39.45 -24.01
CA LYS A 191 -7.95 -38.21 -24.80
C LYS A 191 -7.00 -38.31 -25.99
N VAL A 192 -7.51 -38.22 -27.22
CA VAL A 192 -6.67 -38.03 -28.40
C VAL A 192 -6.28 -36.54 -28.51
N LYS A 193 -4.98 -36.24 -28.56
CA LYS A 193 -4.50 -34.92 -28.98
C LYS A 193 -4.69 -34.81 -30.49
N LYS A 194 -5.51 -33.87 -30.96
CA LYS A 194 -5.63 -33.57 -32.39
C LYS A 194 -4.27 -33.12 -32.91
N ASN A 195 -3.65 -33.91 -33.80
CA ASN A 195 -2.41 -33.55 -34.47
C ASN A 195 -2.64 -32.30 -35.34
N ALA A 196 -1.76 -31.30 -35.20
CA ALA A 196 -1.89 -29.99 -35.86
C ALA A 196 -1.58 -30.00 -37.38
N ARG A 197 -1.62 -31.16 -38.04
CA ARG A 197 -1.37 -31.30 -39.48
C ARG A 197 -2.23 -32.42 -40.09
N ALA A 198 -3.52 -32.17 -40.28
CA ALA A 198 -4.32 -32.84 -41.31
C ALA A 198 -5.64 -32.08 -41.58
N LYS A 199 -5.83 -31.75 -42.87
CA LYS A 199 -7.04 -31.30 -43.59
C LYS A 199 -7.75 -30.00 -43.17
N LYS A 200 -7.47 -28.94 -43.95
CA LYS A 200 -8.51 -28.07 -44.55
C LYS A 200 -9.23 -28.88 -45.63
N VAL A 201 -10.55 -29.02 -45.54
CA VAL A 201 -11.58 -28.95 -46.61
C VAL A 201 -12.94 -28.78 -45.90
N GLU A 202 -13.73 -27.80 -46.36
CA GLU A 202 -15.20 -27.55 -46.25
C GLU A 202 -15.99 -28.29 -45.16
N ASP A 203 -16.74 -27.66 -44.25
CA ASP A 203 -17.83 -26.70 -44.45
C ASP A 203 -18.19 -25.96 -43.13
N GLY A 204 -18.93 -24.85 -43.19
CA GLY A 204 -19.17 -23.89 -42.08
C GLY A 204 -20.02 -24.32 -40.87
N ALA A 205 -19.63 -25.37 -40.14
CA ALA A 205 -20.21 -25.73 -38.84
C ALA A 205 -19.11 -25.90 -37.79
N ASN A 206 -18.93 -24.86 -36.95
CA ASN A 206 -18.04 -24.93 -35.80
C ASN A 206 -18.51 -26.09 -34.89
N SER A 207 -17.62 -27.02 -34.54
CA SER A 207 -17.90 -28.27 -33.83
C SER A 207 -18.35 -28.04 -32.37
N LEU A 208 -19.60 -27.62 -32.16
CA LEU A 208 -20.24 -27.55 -30.85
C LEU A 208 -20.68 -28.93 -30.37
N ALA A 209 -20.61 -29.15 -29.05
CA ALA A 209 -21.12 -30.37 -28.41
C ALA A 209 -22.63 -30.54 -28.58
N SER A 210 -23.11 -31.78 -28.46
CA SER A 210 -24.55 -32.06 -28.55
C SER A 210 -25.33 -31.25 -27.50
N PRO A 211 -26.59 -30.83 -27.77
CA PRO A 211 -27.36 -29.97 -26.88
C PRO A 211 -27.46 -30.50 -25.44
N ALA A 212 -27.59 -31.81 -25.28
CA ALA A 212 -27.64 -32.48 -23.98
C ALA A 212 -26.31 -32.39 -23.19
N ILE A 213 -25.15 -32.44 -23.87
CA ILE A 213 -23.84 -32.29 -23.21
C ILE A 213 -23.64 -30.85 -22.77
N VAL A 214 -24.01 -29.89 -23.63
CA VAL A 214 -23.92 -28.45 -23.30
C VAL A 214 -24.82 -28.11 -22.10
N ALA A 215 -26.06 -28.63 -22.07
CA ALA A 215 -26.97 -28.45 -20.95
C ALA A 215 -26.38 -28.98 -19.63
N LYS A 216 -25.86 -30.21 -19.62
CA LYS A 216 -25.18 -30.80 -18.45
C LYS A 216 -23.97 -29.98 -18.01
N GLU A 217 -23.21 -29.42 -18.94
CA GLU A 217 -22.03 -28.62 -18.60
C GLU A 217 -22.39 -27.24 -18.03
N ILE A 218 -23.52 -26.67 -18.47
CA ILE A 218 -24.13 -25.46 -17.93
C ILE A 218 -24.66 -25.71 -16.51
N GLU A 219 -25.41 -26.79 -16.28
CA GLU A 219 -25.88 -27.17 -14.94
C GLU A 219 -24.69 -27.33 -13.99
N LYS A 220 -23.67 -28.09 -14.39
CA LYS A 220 -22.44 -28.22 -13.59
C LYS A 220 -21.80 -26.86 -13.29
N ALA A 221 -21.81 -25.91 -14.22
CA ALA A 221 -21.26 -24.58 -13.99
C ALA A 221 -22.08 -23.75 -13.00
N LEU A 222 -23.40 -23.95 -12.93
CA LEU A 222 -24.26 -23.32 -11.91
C LEU A 222 -24.01 -23.90 -10.51
N HIS A 223 -23.63 -25.18 -10.43
CA HIS A 223 -23.20 -25.86 -9.20
C HIS A 223 -21.69 -25.72 -8.93
N CYS A 224 -21.05 -24.64 -9.41
CA CYS A 224 -19.63 -24.39 -9.17
C CYS A 224 -19.37 -23.05 -8.49
N ALA A 225 -18.33 -23.02 -7.65
CA ALA A 225 -17.68 -21.79 -7.20
C ALA A 225 -16.63 -21.35 -8.24
N PRO A 226 -16.67 -20.09 -8.72
CA PRO A 226 -15.64 -19.55 -9.61
C PRO A 226 -14.32 -19.35 -8.85
N VAL A 227 -13.21 -19.73 -9.48
CA VAL A 227 -11.85 -19.57 -8.92
C VAL A 227 -11.01 -18.70 -9.83
N GLN A 228 -10.36 -17.70 -9.26
CA GLN A 228 -9.40 -16.87 -9.95
C GLN A 228 -8.23 -16.58 -9.01
N LEU A 229 -7.03 -17.00 -9.43
CA LEU A 229 -5.81 -16.75 -8.69
C LEU A 229 -5.14 -15.47 -9.20
N ALA A 230 -4.50 -14.76 -8.29
CA ALA A 230 -3.52 -13.72 -8.61
C ALA A 230 -2.10 -14.30 -8.42
N PRO A 231 -1.06 -13.66 -8.98
CA PRO A 231 0.36 -13.94 -8.67
C PRO A 231 0.76 -13.56 -7.22
N ALA A 232 -0.10 -13.88 -6.24
CA ALA A 232 0.05 -13.60 -4.83
C ALA A 232 0.01 -14.92 -4.04
N THR A 233 0.30 -14.83 -2.75
CA THR A 233 0.21 -15.97 -1.82
C THR A 233 -1.20 -16.17 -1.27
N THR A 234 -2.09 -15.18 -1.36
CA THR A 234 -3.45 -15.26 -0.81
C THR A 234 -4.50 -15.27 -1.91
N ALA A 235 -5.48 -16.16 -1.77
CA ALA A 235 -6.67 -16.24 -2.62
C ALA A 235 -7.94 -16.30 -1.76
N ALA A 236 -8.99 -15.60 -2.16
CA ALA A 236 -10.29 -15.62 -1.51
C ALA A 236 -11.36 -16.18 -2.45
N ILE A 237 -12.13 -17.17 -1.98
CA ILE A 237 -13.13 -17.90 -2.77
C ILE A 237 -14.45 -17.87 -2.02
N ARG A 238 -15.54 -17.53 -2.72
CA ARG A 238 -16.88 -17.53 -2.12
C ARG A 238 -17.35 -18.96 -1.95
N VAL A 239 -17.69 -19.33 -0.71
CA VAL A 239 -18.16 -20.68 -0.35
C VAL A 239 -19.66 -20.71 -0.04
N GLY A 240 -20.27 -19.57 0.26
CA GLY A 240 -21.69 -19.49 0.57
C GLY A 240 -22.21 -18.09 0.83
N SER A 241 -23.35 -18.05 1.51
CA SER A 241 -24.01 -16.85 2.02
C SER A 241 -24.54 -17.09 3.43
N SER A 242 -24.90 -16.02 4.14
CA SER A 242 -25.52 -16.09 5.47
C SER A 242 -26.82 -16.90 5.53
N LYS A 243 -27.44 -17.20 4.38
CA LYS A 243 -28.65 -18.03 4.28
C LYS A 243 -28.40 -19.54 4.37
N PHE A 244 -27.15 -19.98 4.20
CA PHE A 244 -26.83 -21.41 4.19
C PHE A 244 -26.71 -21.91 5.63
N THR A 245 -27.09 -23.17 5.86
CA THR A 245 -26.85 -23.78 7.17
C THR A 245 -25.36 -24.04 7.38
N ALA A 246 -24.97 -24.16 8.65
CA ALA A 246 -23.64 -24.56 9.11
C ALA A 246 -23.06 -25.73 8.30
N GLU A 247 -23.86 -26.78 8.18
CA GLU A 247 -23.52 -28.05 7.54
C GLU A 247 -23.29 -27.86 6.03
N GLN A 248 -24.18 -27.10 5.37
CA GLN A 248 -24.03 -26.77 3.95
C GLN A 248 -22.78 -25.95 3.67
N LEU A 249 -22.44 -25.01 4.56
CA LEU A 249 -21.21 -24.23 4.45
C LEU A 249 -19.97 -25.10 4.66
N ALA A 250 -19.98 -25.98 5.65
CA ALA A 250 -18.87 -26.89 5.92
C ALA A 250 -18.61 -27.85 4.74
N GLU A 251 -19.66 -28.44 4.16
CA GLU A 251 -19.55 -29.30 2.98
C GLU A 251 -19.02 -28.55 1.75
N ASN A 252 -19.47 -27.30 1.56
CA ASN A 252 -18.95 -26.45 0.49
C ASN A 252 -17.47 -26.08 0.73
N VAL A 253 -17.09 -25.77 1.97
CA VAL A 253 -15.69 -25.46 2.33
C VAL A 253 -14.80 -26.66 2.04
N ASP A 254 -15.18 -27.87 2.45
CA ASP A 254 -14.42 -29.10 2.21
C ASP A 254 -14.25 -29.36 0.69
N ALA A 255 -15.33 -29.25 -0.07
CA ALA A 255 -15.29 -29.40 -1.53
C ALA A 255 -14.38 -28.36 -2.21
N VAL A 256 -14.41 -27.10 -1.73
CA VAL A 256 -13.54 -26.03 -2.25
C VAL A 256 -12.08 -26.25 -1.86
N VAL A 257 -11.78 -26.64 -0.63
CA VAL A 257 -10.42 -26.95 -0.17
C VAL A 257 -9.84 -28.10 -0.99
N LYS A 258 -10.58 -29.20 -1.14
CA LYS A 258 -10.17 -30.35 -1.97
C LYS A 258 -9.91 -29.93 -3.43
N GLY A 259 -10.84 -29.19 -4.03
CA GLY A 259 -10.70 -28.70 -5.41
C GLY A 259 -9.51 -27.76 -5.60
N MET A 260 -9.22 -26.91 -4.60
CA MET A 260 -8.08 -26.00 -4.60
C MET A 260 -6.76 -26.75 -4.51
N THR A 261 -6.65 -27.69 -3.58
CA THR A 261 -5.44 -28.48 -3.36
C THR A 261 -5.08 -29.35 -4.56
N GLU A 262 -6.06 -29.99 -5.19
CA GLU A 262 -5.82 -30.90 -6.32
C GLU A 262 -5.48 -30.15 -7.62
N LYS A 263 -6.16 -29.04 -7.90
CA LYS A 263 -6.13 -28.40 -9.23
C LYS A 263 -5.36 -27.08 -9.28
N PHE A 264 -5.36 -26.29 -8.21
CA PHE A 264 -4.94 -24.89 -8.24
C PHE A 264 -3.66 -24.61 -7.44
N VAL A 265 -3.48 -25.25 -6.29
CA VAL A 265 -2.28 -25.08 -5.44
C VAL A 265 -1.15 -25.99 -5.92
N THR A 266 0.04 -25.44 -6.15
CA THR A 266 1.24 -26.22 -6.47
C THR A 266 1.72 -26.98 -5.25
N LYS A 267 2.13 -28.25 -5.43
CA LYS A 267 2.54 -29.16 -4.33
C LYS A 267 1.43 -29.44 -3.28
N GLY A 268 0.17 -29.16 -3.60
CA GLY A 268 -0.99 -29.49 -2.78
C GLY A 268 -0.88 -28.93 -1.35
N TRP A 269 -1.20 -29.77 -0.35
CA TRP A 269 -1.23 -29.38 1.07
C TRP A 269 0.10 -28.85 1.60
N ARG A 270 1.24 -29.28 1.06
CA ARG A 270 2.58 -28.82 1.53
C ARG A 270 2.78 -27.32 1.37
N ASN A 271 2.15 -26.73 0.35
CA ASN A 271 2.27 -25.30 0.05
C ASN A 271 1.17 -24.47 0.71
N ILE A 272 0.21 -25.06 1.42
CA ILE A 272 -0.80 -24.32 2.17
C ILE A 272 -0.16 -23.86 3.49
N LYS A 273 -0.25 -22.57 3.79
CA LYS A 273 0.20 -21.96 5.05
C LYS A 273 -0.96 -21.80 6.02
N ALA A 274 -2.11 -21.36 5.54
CA ALA A 274 -3.27 -21.10 6.38
C ALA A 274 -4.59 -21.14 5.60
N LEU A 275 -5.66 -21.54 6.28
CA LEU A 275 -7.05 -21.48 5.82
C LEU A 275 -7.87 -20.68 6.83
N HIS A 276 -8.59 -19.65 6.37
CA HIS A 276 -9.45 -18.83 7.20
C HIS A 276 -10.85 -18.67 6.60
N ILE A 277 -11.89 -18.57 7.42
CA ILE A 277 -13.24 -18.17 7.00
C ILE A 277 -13.45 -16.69 7.32
N LYS A 278 -13.97 -15.93 6.36
CA LYS A 278 -14.25 -14.50 6.52
C LYS A 278 -15.64 -14.14 5.95
N GLY A 279 -16.43 -13.38 6.72
CA GLY A 279 -17.64 -12.72 6.24
C GLY A 279 -17.33 -11.40 5.53
N ALA A 280 -18.35 -10.65 5.10
CA ALA A 280 -18.15 -9.38 4.41
C ALA A 280 -17.43 -8.35 5.29
N ASN A 281 -17.90 -8.19 6.53
CA ASN A 281 -17.40 -7.19 7.50
C ASN A 281 -16.85 -7.81 8.79
N THR A 282 -16.61 -9.14 8.81
CA THR A 282 -16.15 -9.84 10.02
C THR A 282 -14.65 -10.07 10.02
N MET A 283 -14.11 -10.33 11.23
CA MET A 283 -12.77 -10.88 11.40
C MET A 283 -12.65 -12.24 10.69
N ALA A 284 -11.44 -12.52 10.20
CA ALA A 284 -11.12 -13.80 9.58
C ALA A 284 -10.79 -14.82 10.67
N MET A 285 -11.54 -15.91 10.73
CA MET A 285 -11.33 -16.97 11.72
C MET A 285 -10.46 -18.08 11.15
N PRO A 286 -9.39 -18.50 11.86
CA PRO A 286 -8.52 -19.56 11.39
C PRO A 286 -9.23 -20.92 11.50
N ILE A 287 -9.20 -21.68 10.40
CA ILE A 287 -9.63 -23.08 10.37
C ILE A 287 -8.41 -24.00 10.51
N TRP A 288 -7.31 -23.63 9.84
CA TRP A 288 -6.11 -24.45 9.78
C TRP A 288 -4.87 -23.57 9.59
N LEU A 289 -3.80 -23.92 10.28
CA LEU A 289 -2.49 -23.28 10.18
C LEU A 289 -1.42 -24.36 10.03
N ALA A 290 -0.49 -24.16 9.11
CA ALA A 290 0.65 -25.05 8.93
C ALA A 290 1.64 -24.86 10.09
N SER A 291 2.04 -25.96 10.74
CA SER A 291 3.11 -25.95 11.75
C SER A 291 4.48 -25.65 11.14
N GLU A 292 4.72 -26.13 9.91
CA GLU A 292 5.95 -25.89 9.16
C GLU A 292 5.72 -24.74 8.18
N LEU A 293 6.66 -23.78 8.09
CA LEU A 293 6.54 -22.61 7.22
C LEU A 293 7.32 -22.73 5.89
N TRP A 294 8.18 -23.73 5.76
CA TRP A 294 8.93 -24.03 4.54
C TRP A 294 8.15 -25.00 3.63
N VAL A 295 8.52 -25.04 2.35
CA VAL A 295 7.91 -25.95 1.35
C VAL A 295 8.87 -27.09 1.00
N ASP A 296 10.17 -26.81 1.01
CA ASP A 296 11.25 -27.75 0.72
C ASP A 296 12.26 -27.72 1.89
N GLU A 297 12.86 -28.85 2.26
CA GLU A 297 13.79 -28.95 3.40
C GLU A 297 15.04 -28.08 3.22
N GLY A 298 15.47 -27.83 1.99
CA GLY A 298 16.57 -26.90 1.68
C GLY A 298 16.23 -25.41 1.82
N ASP A 299 14.97 -25.05 2.15
CA ASP A 299 14.60 -23.68 2.53
C ASP A 299 14.88 -23.42 4.04
N VAL A 300 15.29 -24.45 4.80
CA VAL A 300 15.67 -24.37 6.22
C VAL A 300 17.19 -24.25 6.30
N LEU A 301 17.69 -23.12 6.80
CA LEU A 301 19.09 -23.01 7.18
C LEU A 301 19.27 -23.79 8.49
N GLU A 302 20.12 -24.83 8.48
CA GLU A 302 20.49 -25.52 9.71
C GLU A 302 21.27 -24.54 10.61
N GLU A 303 20.78 -24.31 11.83
CA GLU A 303 21.53 -23.58 12.84
C GLU A 303 22.74 -24.41 13.29
N GLY A 304 23.94 -24.03 12.83
CA GLY A 304 25.19 -24.59 13.33
C GLY A 304 26.33 -24.64 12.32
N ALA A 305 26.84 -23.49 11.88
CA ALA A 305 28.20 -23.37 11.35
C ALA A 305 28.71 -21.93 11.51
N GLU A 306 29.23 -21.62 12.69
CA GLU A 306 30.32 -20.66 12.81
C GLU A 306 31.57 -21.24 12.12
N GLU A 307 32.43 -20.33 11.61
CA GLU A 307 33.70 -20.56 10.91
C GLU A 307 33.67 -20.78 9.38
N ALA A 308 33.62 -19.68 8.62
CA ALA A 308 34.43 -19.51 7.40
C ALA A 308 34.54 -18.03 6.97
N THR A 309 35.05 -17.16 7.83
CA THR A 309 35.70 -15.91 7.38
C THR A 309 37.21 -16.08 7.44
N LYS A 310 37.85 -16.37 6.29
CA LYS A 310 39.12 -15.77 5.82
C LYS A 310 39.60 -16.40 4.49
N ALA A 311 40.19 -15.52 3.66
CA ALA A 311 40.76 -15.72 2.31
C ALA A 311 39.72 -15.76 1.18
N VAL A 312 39.71 -14.83 0.21
CA VAL A 312 40.85 -14.45 -0.63
C VAL A 312 40.81 -12.95 -0.99
N ALA A 313 41.86 -12.24 -0.60
CA ALA A 313 42.29 -11.00 -1.22
C ALA A 313 42.99 -11.30 -2.57
N GLY A 314 42.64 -10.52 -3.59
CA GLY A 314 43.41 -10.15 -4.79
C GLY A 314 44.35 -11.15 -5.49
N LYS A 315 44.13 -11.35 -6.79
CA LYS A 315 45.23 -11.49 -7.78
C LYS A 315 44.80 -11.04 -9.18
N LYS A 316 45.47 -9.99 -9.69
CA LYS A 316 45.49 -9.55 -11.08
C LYS A 316 46.37 -10.48 -11.93
N ARG A 317 45.94 -10.66 -13.19
CA ARG A 317 46.68 -10.92 -14.46
C ARG A 317 47.70 -12.07 -14.55
N LYS A 318 47.51 -12.94 -15.57
CA LYS A 318 48.56 -13.25 -16.55
C LYS A 318 47.97 -13.67 -17.91
N GLN A 319 48.60 -13.13 -18.95
CA GLN A 319 48.39 -13.29 -20.39
C GLN A 319 49.26 -14.46 -20.92
N ILE A 320 49.09 -14.82 -22.21
CA ILE A 320 49.89 -15.69 -23.13
C ILE A 320 49.05 -16.92 -23.57
N SER A 321 48.92 -17.35 -24.85
CA SER A 321 49.24 -16.84 -26.19
C SER A 321 48.57 -17.77 -27.24
N ALA A 322 48.60 -17.34 -28.50
CA ALA A 322 47.99 -17.94 -29.70
C ALA A 322 48.40 -19.39 -30.06
N GLY A 323 47.56 -20.04 -30.86
CA GLY A 323 47.82 -21.28 -31.61
C GLY A 323 46.52 -21.88 -32.19
N ASP A 324 46.40 -21.86 -33.52
CA ASP A 324 45.24 -22.18 -34.36
C ASP A 324 44.70 -23.62 -34.27
N GLU A 325 43.39 -23.80 -34.50
CA GLU A 325 42.88 -24.62 -35.61
C GLU A 325 41.38 -24.36 -35.88
N GLU A 326 41.08 -24.20 -37.16
CA GLU A 326 39.79 -23.82 -37.75
C GLU A 326 38.76 -24.96 -37.78
N LYS A 327 37.47 -24.59 -37.75
CA LYS A 327 36.49 -25.06 -38.74
C LYS A 327 35.27 -24.13 -38.81
N GLN A 328 35.19 -23.42 -39.94
CA GLN A 328 34.00 -22.69 -40.40
C GLN A 328 32.95 -23.63 -41.00
N ILE A 329 31.71 -23.10 -41.11
CA ILE A 329 30.70 -23.17 -42.20
C ILE A 329 29.31 -23.22 -41.52
N GLU A 330 28.27 -22.41 -41.78
CA GLU A 330 27.91 -21.40 -42.78
C GLU A 330 26.67 -20.64 -42.25
N ALA A 331 26.47 -19.40 -42.69
CA ALA A 331 25.17 -18.72 -42.62
C ALA A 331 24.52 -18.68 -44.01
N PRO A 332 23.19 -18.53 -44.11
CA PRO A 332 22.73 -17.38 -44.89
C PRO A 332 21.51 -16.61 -44.33
N LYS A 333 21.52 -15.31 -44.66
CA LYS A 333 20.56 -14.23 -44.41
C LYS A 333 19.19 -14.42 -45.06
N LYS A 334 18.14 -13.78 -44.47
CA LYS A 334 17.01 -13.00 -45.08
C LYS A 334 15.90 -12.84 -44.01
N THR A 335 15.15 -11.75 -43.78
CA THR A 335 14.98 -10.42 -44.40
C THR A 335 14.16 -9.56 -43.42
N LYS A 336 14.47 -8.26 -43.31
CA LYS A 336 13.56 -7.24 -42.76
C LYS A 336 12.30 -7.14 -43.63
N LYS A 337 11.12 -7.05 -43.02
CA LYS A 337 9.92 -6.43 -43.63
C LYS A 337 9.21 -5.56 -42.59
N ALA A 338 8.92 -4.33 -43.01
CA ALA A 338 8.48 -3.19 -42.22
C ALA A 338 7.11 -3.39 -41.55
N LYS A 339 6.93 -2.76 -40.38
CA LYS A 339 5.64 -2.45 -39.77
C LYS A 339 5.62 -0.94 -39.47
N ALA A 340 5.36 -0.17 -40.51
CA ALA A 340 5.10 1.27 -40.45
C ALA A 340 3.80 1.49 -41.22
N ALA A 341 2.67 1.27 -40.53
CA ALA A 341 1.32 1.52 -41.04
C ALA A 341 0.22 1.46 -39.95
N GLU A 342 0.56 1.35 -38.66
CA GLU A 342 -0.43 1.27 -37.57
C GLU A 342 -0.51 2.55 -36.71
N ASP A 343 0.36 3.54 -36.92
CA ASP A 343 0.44 4.72 -36.04
C ASP A 343 -0.38 5.94 -36.52
N ASP A 344 -0.83 5.98 -37.78
CA ASP A 344 -1.55 7.14 -38.33
C ASP A 344 -3.08 7.12 -38.06
N GLU A 345 -3.70 5.95 -37.89
CA GLU A 345 -5.15 5.89 -37.59
C GLU A 345 -5.49 6.22 -36.12
N ASP A 346 -4.57 5.94 -35.19
CA ASP A 346 -4.74 6.28 -33.77
C ASP A 346 -4.55 7.79 -33.51
N ALA A 347 -3.71 8.46 -34.30
CA ALA A 347 -3.52 9.92 -34.22
C ALA A 347 -4.77 10.70 -34.69
N LEU A 348 -5.38 10.27 -35.80
CA LEU A 348 -6.58 10.89 -36.36
C LEU A 348 -7.82 10.68 -35.46
N THR A 349 -7.93 9.52 -34.82
CA THR A 349 -9.03 9.24 -33.87
C THR A 349 -8.86 9.99 -32.55
N LEU A 350 -7.64 10.28 -32.10
CA LEU A 350 -7.36 11.14 -30.94
C LEU A 350 -7.66 12.62 -31.22
N ALA A 351 -7.35 13.12 -32.42
CA ALA A 351 -7.66 14.49 -32.83
C ALA A 351 -9.18 14.73 -32.89
N ALA A 352 -9.93 13.82 -33.50
CA ALA A 352 -11.40 13.91 -33.57
C ALA A 352 -12.07 13.84 -32.18
N ARG A 353 -11.45 13.12 -31.24
CA ARG A 353 -11.93 13.01 -29.85
C ARG A 353 -11.66 14.28 -29.04
N LYS A 354 -10.55 14.97 -29.30
CA LYS A 354 -10.21 16.27 -28.68
C LYS A 354 -11.14 17.38 -29.16
N GLU A 355 -11.44 17.43 -30.46
CA GLU A 355 -12.34 18.43 -31.02
C GLU A 355 -13.78 18.28 -30.49
N LYS A 356 -14.25 17.03 -30.34
CA LYS A 356 -15.57 16.73 -29.76
C LYS A 356 -15.67 17.15 -28.29
N LEU A 357 -14.58 17.02 -27.54
CA LEU A 357 -14.52 17.39 -26.12
C LEU A 357 -14.42 18.91 -25.91
N GLN A 358 -13.76 19.62 -26.83
CA GLN A 358 -13.76 21.08 -26.87
C GLN A 358 -15.13 21.65 -27.25
N LYS A 359 -15.83 21.06 -28.23
CA LYS A 359 -17.21 21.43 -28.57
C LYS A 359 -18.20 21.16 -27.43
N GLN A 360 -18.00 20.08 -26.66
CA GLN A 360 -18.81 19.79 -25.46
C GLN A 360 -18.52 20.76 -24.31
N LYS A 361 -17.26 21.20 -24.13
CA LYS A 361 -16.90 22.24 -23.15
C LYS A 361 -17.41 23.62 -23.52
N ALA A 362 -17.38 23.99 -24.80
CA ALA A 362 -17.92 25.26 -25.28
C ALA A 362 -19.45 25.32 -25.10
N LYS A 363 -20.14 24.22 -25.41
CA LYS A 363 -21.60 24.11 -25.21
C LYS A 363 -22.01 24.17 -23.74
N ALA A 364 -21.21 23.60 -22.84
CA ALA A 364 -21.42 23.71 -21.39
C ALA A 364 -21.14 25.12 -20.82
N LEU A 365 -20.45 25.98 -21.59
CA LEU A 365 -20.14 27.36 -21.21
C LEU A 365 -21.22 28.34 -21.72
N GLU A 366 -21.96 28.01 -22.78
CA GLU A 366 -23.08 28.81 -23.31
C GLU A 366 -24.40 28.57 -22.55
N ASP A 367 -24.63 27.39 -21.96
CA ASP A 367 -25.89 27.06 -21.27
C ASP A 367 -25.96 27.54 -19.79
N GLY A 368 -25.03 28.41 -19.36
CA GLY A 368 -24.98 28.99 -18.01
C GLY A 368 -25.65 30.36 -17.93
N ALA A 369 -26.99 30.41 -17.81
CA ALA A 369 -27.71 31.63 -17.46
C ALA A 369 -27.44 32.03 -15.99
N ALA A 370 -27.09 33.31 -15.77
CA ALA A 370 -26.68 33.88 -14.49
C ALA A 370 -27.81 33.93 -13.43
N PRO A 371 -27.52 33.66 -12.13
CA PRO A 371 -28.44 34.02 -11.06
C PRO A 371 -28.17 35.45 -10.54
N THR A 372 -29.27 36.19 -10.40
CA THR A 372 -29.34 37.59 -9.95
C THR A 372 -29.06 37.77 -8.46
N LYS A 373 -28.56 38.97 -8.10
CA LYS A 373 -28.06 39.48 -6.81
C LYS A 373 -29.02 39.44 -5.57
N ALA A 374 -29.97 38.52 -5.46
CA ALA A 374 -30.95 38.50 -4.36
C ALA A 374 -30.77 37.39 -3.29
N GLU A 375 -29.87 36.41 -3.48
CA GLU A 375 -29.70 35.29 -2.52
C GLU A 375 -28.51 35.40 -1.56
N ALA A 376 -27.58 36.34 -1.78
CA ALA A 376 -26.42 36.55 -0.89
C ALA A 376 -26.76 37.22 0.46
N ALA A 377 -27.99 37.74 0.63
CA ALA A 377 -28.39 38.49 1.83
C ALA A 377 -29.16 37.65 2.87
N ARG A 378 -29.49 36.37 2.59
CA ARG A 378 -30.25 35.51 3.52
C ARG A 378 -29.41 34.49 4.29
N HIS A 379 -28.15 34.25 3.87
CA HIS A 379 -27.24 33.33 4.57
C HIS A 379 -26.32 34.00 5.62
N SER A 380 -26.35 35.34 5.74
CA SER A 380 -25.57 36.09 6.74
C SER A 380 -26.32 36.34 8.05
N VAL A 381 -27.64 36.15 8.11
CA VAL A 381 -28.45 36.41 9.32
C VAL A 381 -28.62 35.17 10.20
N LEU A 382 -28.53 33.96 9.64
CA LEU A 382 -28.63 32.69 10.39
C LEU A 382 -27.30 32.20 11.00
N ARG A 383 -26.17 32.82 10.65
CA ARG A 383 -24.85 32.54 11.25
C ARG A 383 -24.54 33.43 12.45
N ALA A 384 -25.26 34.55 12.60
CA ALA A 384 -25.15 35.46 13.75
C ALA A 384 -26.05 35.07 14.94
N ALA A 385 -27.07 34.22 14.73
CA ALA A 385 -28.04 33.84 15.76
C ALA A 385 -27.69 32.54 16.53
N ARG A 386 -26.59 31.85 16.18
CA ARG A 386 -26.17 30.59 16.84
C ARG A 386 -25.05 30.78 17.87
N ALA A 387 -24.65 32.02 18.14
CA ALA A 387 -23.58 32.38 19.08
C ALA A 387 -24.10 32.89 20.45
N GLN A 388 -25.38 32.72 20.77
CA GLN A 388 -25.98 33.29 21.99
C GLN A 388 -26.67 32.30 22.95
N ILE A 389 -26.45 30.99 22.83
CA ILE A 389 -26.96 30.04 23.84
C ILE A 389 -25.90 28.97 24.13
N LEU A 390 -24.98 29.31 25.02
CA LEU A 390 -24.18 28.38 25.84
C LEU A 390 -23.89 29.12 27.17
N PRO A 391 -24.05 28.47 28.34
CA PRO A 391 -23.88 29.14 29.63
C PRO A 391 -22.42 29.57 29.80
N SER A 392 -22.24 30.79 30.32
CA SER A 392 -20.95 31.38 30.60
C SER A 392 -20.13 30.50 31.56
N ARG A 393 -19.15 29.77 31.03
CA ARG A 393 -18.00 29.37 31.84
C ARG A 393 -17.07 30.57 31.90
N THR A 394 -16.96 31.13 33.09
CA THR A 394 -16.02 32.19 33.47
C THR A 394 -14.68 32.01 32.79
N ALA A 395 -14.29 33.01 32.00
CA ALA A 395 -12.95 33.13 31.43
C ALA A 395 -11.94 33.25 32.58
N ILE A 396 -11.36 32.12 32.97
CA ILE A 396 -10.10 32.13 33.72
C ILE A 396 -9.06 32.55 32.70
N THR A 397 -8.48 33.72 32.93
CA THR A 397 -7.37 34.30 32.21
C THR A 397 -6.32 33.26 31.83
N THR A 398 -5.99 33.16 30.54
CA THR A 398 -4.92 32.32 29.95
C THR A 398 -3.54 32.53 30.58
N SER A 399 -3.37 33.57 31.39
CA SER A 399 -2.15 33.84 32.17
C SER A 399 -1.95 32.94 33.39
N ALA A 400 -2.99 32.29 33.93
CA ALA A 400 -2.88 31.52 35.17
C ALA A 400 -2.39 30.08 34.95
N LEU A 401 -2.76 29.46 33.83
CA LEU A 401 -2.32 28.09 33.46
C LEU A 401 -0.87 28.05 32.96
N ALA A 402 -0.38 29.13 32.34
CA ALA A 402 1.01 29.23 31.90
C ALA A 402 2.05 29.06 33.03
N ARG A 403 1.65 29.22 34.31
CA ARG A 403 2.52 29.00 35.48
C ARG A 403 2.65 27.53 35.89
N LEU A 404 1.80 26.64 35.39
CA LEU A 404 1.83 25.19 35.66
C LEU A 404 2.47 24.38 34.53
N LEU A 405 2.66 24.99 33.35
CA LEU A 405 3.29 24.34 32.21
C LEU A 405 4.79 24.23 32.45
N SER A 406 5.31 23.01 32.39
CA SER A 406 6.73 22.70 32.45
C SER A 406 7.07 21.73 31.33
N THR A 407 8.02 22.11 30.47
CA THR A 407 8.38 21.36 29.26
C THR A 407 9.78 20.77 29.39
N LEU A 408 9.91 19.47 29.13
CA LEU A 408 11.17 18.76 28.94
C LEU A 408 11.46 18.59 27.44
N ALA A 409 12.43 19.34 26.92
CA ALA A 409 12.91 19.21 25.55
C ALA A 409 14.05 18.18 25.49
N VAL A 410 13.76 17.00 24.92
CA VAL A 410 14.75 15.93 24.73
C VAL A 410 15.62 16.27 23.52
N LEU A 411 16.89 16.53 23.76
CA LEU A 411 17.84 16.94 22.74
C LEU A 411 18.62 15.72 22.24
N GLU A 412 18.53 15.49 20.94
CA GLU A 412 19.36 14.52 20.22
C GLU A 412 20.76 15.11 20.04
N GLN A 413 21.77 14.34 20.45
CA GLN A 413 23.19 14.66 20.29
C GLN A 413 23.89 13.54 19.51
N ARG A 414 24.96 13.91 18.80
CA ARG A 414 25.85 12.95 18.15
C ARG A 414 27.28 13.48 18.19
N ASP A 415 28.22 12.66 18.63
CA ASP A 415 29.64 13.02 18.73
C ASP A 415 29.85 14.33 19.52
N GLY A 416 29.06 14.53 20.57
CA GLY A 416 29.09 15.72 21.42
C GLY A 416 28.43 16.98 20.84
N LYS A 417 27.78 16.91 19.66
CA LYS A 417 27.09 18.04 19.04
C LYS A 417 25.58 17.84 18.99
N LEU A 418 24.83 18.92 19.18
CA LEU A 418 23.38 18.89 19.05
C LEU A 418 22.94 18.76 17.59
N GLN A 419 21.91 17.94 17.36
CA GLN A 419 21.27 17.84 16.06
C GLN A 419 20.26 18.99 15.84
N ALA A 420 20.08 19.40 14.58
CA ALA A 420 19.15 20.49 14.22
C ALA A 420 17.68 20.18 14.58
N SER A 421 17.31 18.90 14.65
CA SER A 421 16.01 18.41 15.14
C SER A 421 15.72 18.89 16.57
N SER A 422 16.75 18.98 17.42
CA SER A 422 16.68 19.45 18.80
C SER A 422 16.29 20.92 18.88
N LEU A 423 16.83 21.76 17.99
CA LEU A 423 16.49 23.19 17.93
C LEU A 423 15.03 23.42 17.56
N SER A 424 14.47 22.56 16.70
CA SER A 424 13.06 22.63 16.31
C SER A 424 12.14 22.20 17.47
N ALA A 425 12.57 21.24 18.28
CA ALA A 425 11.85 20.83 19.49
C ALA A 425 11.79 21.95 20.52
N ILE A 426 12.90 22.68 20.71
CA ILE A 426 12.94 23.88 21.58
C ILE A 426 12.01 24.97 21.04
N ALA A 427 12.01 25.22 19.73
CA ALA A 427 11.11 26.19 19.11
C ALA A 427 9.61 25.85 19.34
N ALA A 428 9.26 24.56 19.32
CA ALA A 428 7.92 24.10 19.67
C ALA A 428 7.61 24.29 21.16
N ALA A 429 8.57 23.99 22.06
CA ALA A 429 8.43 24.25 23.49
C ALA A 429 8.21 25.74 23.80
N GLN A 430 8.92 26.64 23.12
CA GLN A 430 8.72 28.09 23.26
C GLN A 430 7.31 28.55 22.86
N LYS A 431 6.67 27.86 21.91
CA LYS A 431 5.28 28.13 21.54
C LYS A 431 4.26 27.62 22.56
N LEU A 432 4.58 26.55 23.31
CA LEU A 432 3.75 26.10 24.45
C LEU A 432 3.79 27.12 25.58
N GLY A 433 4.96 27.74 25.79
CA GLY A 433 5.21 28.62 26.93
C GLY A 433 5.55 27.86 28.21
N GLY A 434 5.72 28.61 29.31
CA GLY A 434 6.24 28.08 30.57
C GLY A 434 7.76 27.84 30.55
N PRO A 435 8.35 27.42 31.67
CA PRO A 435 9.76 27.03 31.74
C PRO A 435 10.10 25.83 30.85
N ILE A 436 11.27 25.91 30.20
CA ILE A 436 11.78 24.88 29.30
C ILE A 436 13.09 24.33 29.85
N THR A 437 13.07 23.05 30.18
CA THR A 437 14.27 22.29 30.55
C THR A 437 14.71 21.43 29.39
N ALA A 438 15.97 21.56 28.97
CA ALA A 438 16.58 20.62 28.04
C ALA A 438 17.02 19.34 28.76
N PHE A 439 16.93 18.20 28.09
CA PHE A 439 17.47 16.92 28.54
C PHE A 439 18.46 16.38 27.51
N VAL A 440 19.66 16.02 27.95
CA VAL A 440 20.69 15.39 27.11
C VAL A 440 21.41 14.30 27.89
N ALA A 441 21.69 13.17 27.24
CA ALA A 441 22.44 12.06 27.81
C ALA A 441 23.39 11.44 26.79
N GLY A 442 24.54 10.98 27.24
CA GLY A 442 25.59 10.40 26.40
C GLY A 442 26.96 10.44 27.08
N ALA A 443 28.01 10.18 26.31
CA ALA A 443 29.38 10.27 26.78
C ALA A 443 29.87 11.72 26.79
N ASN A 444 30.37 12.20 27.94
CA ASN A 444 30.97 13.54 28.08
C ASN A 444 30.05 14.69 27.57
N VAL A 445 28.75 14.52 27.74
CA VAL A 445 27.73 15.49 27.31
C VAL A 445 27.75 16.75 28.16
N LYS A 446 28.13 16.69 29.44
CA LYS A 446 28.24 17.90 30.29
C LYS A 446 29.21 18.92 29.72
N ALA A 447 30.35 18.48 29.19
CA ALA A 447 31.37 19.34 28.61
C ALA A 447 31.10 19.74 27.15
N THR A 448 30.19 19.05 26.47
CA THR A 448 29.96 19.20 25.02
C THR A 448 28.53 19.69 24.74
N SER A 449 27.61 18.77 24.43
CA SER A 449 26.25 19.07 23.98
C SER A 449 25.38 19.76 25.04
N ALA A 450 25.62 19.52 26.33
CA ALA A 450 24.93 20.25 27.40
C ALA A 450 25.43 21.69 27.54
N ALA A 451 26.75 21.91 27.37
CA ALA A 451 27.32 23.25 27.37
C ALA A 451 26.85 24.05 26.13
N GLU A 452 26.76 23.39 24.97
CA GLU A 452 26.13 23.95 23.77
C GLU A 452 24.65 24.29 24.03
N ALA A 453 23.89 23.36 24.62
CA ALA A 453 22.48 23.59 24.96
C ALA A 453 22.30 24.79 25.91
N ALA A 454 23.19 24.97 26.89
CA ALA A 454 23.10 26.05 27.85
C ALA A 454 23.17 27.46 27.23
N GLN A 455 23.79 27.58 26.05
CA GLN A 455 23.89 28.82 25.28
C GLN A 455 22.65 29.12 24.43
N ILE A 456 21.70 28.18 24.32
CA ILE A 456 20.48 28.35 23.54
C ILE A 456 19.50 29.26 24.28
N LYS A 457 19.02 30.29 23.58
CA LYS A 457 18.06 31.23 24.15
C LYS A 457 16.71 30.56 24.42
N GLY A 458 16.16 30.82 25.60
CA GLY A 458 14.83 30.34 26.02
C GLY A 458 14.83 28.99 26.73
N LEU A 459 16.00 28.44 27.08
CA LEU A 459 16.11 27.36 28.05
C LEU A 459 16.39 27.94 29.45
N ASP A 460 15.70 27.42 30.47
CA ASP A 460 15.93 27.77 31.87
C ASP A 460 16.99 26.87 32.51
N LYS A 461 16.95 25.59 32.13
CA LYS A 461 17.75 24.53 32.72
C LYS A 461 18.16 23.50 31.68
N VAL A 462 19.32 22.88 31.88
CA VAL A 462 19.78 21.71 31.13
C VAL A 462 20.02 20.59 32.13
N VAL A 463 19.31 19.47 31.96
CA VAL A 463 19.53 18.23 32.70
C VAL A 463 20.43 17.36 31.84
N ALA A 464 21.63 17.06 32.35
CA ALA A 464 22.64 16.28 31.66
C ALA A 464 22.94 14.99 32.42
N VAL A 465 22.98 13.87 31.72
CA VAL A 465 23.36 12.56 32.26
C VAL A 465 24.59 12.03 31.50
N ASP A 466 25.74 12.03 32.18
CA ASP A 466 27.00 11.53 31.63
C ASP A 466 27.15 10.04 31.85
N ASN A 467 26.94 9.26 30.79
CA ASN A 467 27.19 7.82 30.78
C ASN A 467 27.34 7.34 29.33
N GLU A 468 28.42 6.61 29.05
CA GLU A 468 28.73 6.07 27.72
C GLU A 468 27.64 5.13 27.18
N ALA A 469 26.87 4.47 28.06
CA ALA A 469 25.76 3.61 27.68
C ALA A 469 24.67 4.33 26.86
N TYR A 470 24.58 5.66 26.97
CA TYR A 470 23.58 6.48 26.27
C TYR A 470 24.11 7.12 24.99
N GLU A 471 25.40 6.96 24.65
CA GLU A 471 26.03 7.65 23.52
C GLU A 471 25.37 7.32 22.18
N LYS A 472 24.92 6.07 22.00
CA LYS A 472 24.24 5.62 20.76
C LYS A 472 22.72 5.77 20.81
N GLY A 473 22.15 6.32 21.89
CA GLY A 473 20.73 6.63 21.99
C GLY A 473 19.79 5.42 21.85
N LEU A 474 20.19 4.24 22.33
CA LEU A 474 19.37 3.03 22.24
C LEU A 474 18.07 3.18 23.05
N PRO A 475 16.88 2.91 22.48
CA PRO A 475 15.62 3.16 23.18
C PRO A 475 15.42 2.28 24.42
N GLU A 476 16.06 1.10 24.49
CA GLU A 476 15.97 0.12 25.58
C GLU A 476 16.39 0.69 26.93
N ASN A 477 17.56 1.34 26.97
CA ASN A 477 18.11 1.93 28.18
C ASN A 477 17.77 3.41 28.31
N TYR A 478 17.57 4.11 27.19
CA TYR A 478 17.27 5.55 27.21
C TYR A 478 15.82 5.84 27.62
N ALA A 479 14.84 4.97 27.31
CA ALA A 479 13.46 5.21 27.71
C ALA A 479 13.25 5.18 29.24
N PRO A 480 13.76 4.18 30.00
CA PRO A 480 13.68 4.18 31.46
C PRO A 480 14.40 5.36 32.10
N LEU A 481 15.57 5.74 31.57
CA LEU A 481 16.30 6.95 31.96
C LEU A 481 15.40 8.19 31.86
N LEU A 482 14.77 8.37 30.70
CA LEU A 482 13.94 9.54 30.44
C LEU A 482 12.68 9.53 31.31
N VAL A 483 12.03 8.39 31.52
CA VAL A 483 10.86 8.25 32.41
C VAL A 483 11.18 8.68 33.84
N GLU A 484 12.32 8.24 34.39
CA GLU A 484 12.71 8.61 35.76
C GLU A 484 12.93 10.13 35.88
N ASN A 485 13.58 10.75 34.90
CA ASN A 485 13.80 12.19 34.89
C ASN A 485 12.51 12.99 34.63
N ILE A 486 11.58 12.45 33.84
CA ILE A 486 10.25 13.06 33.64
C ILE A 486 9.50 13.13 34.96
N GLN A 487 9.44 12.01 35.69
CA GLN A 487 8.72 11.91 36.95
C GLN A 487 9.36 12.78 38.05
N LYS A 488 10.69 12.76 38.18
CA LYS A 488 11.41 13.57 39.19
C LYS A 488 11.29 15.07 38.95
N GLY A 489 11.20 15.50 37.69
CA GLY A 489 11.05 16.91 37.35
C GLY A 489 9.60 17.37 37.20
N GLU A 490 8.62 16.49 37.42
CA GLU A 490 7.18 16.78 37.34
C GLU A 490 6.77 17.50 36.04
N TYR A 491 7.35 17.08 34.92
CA TYR A 491 7.09 17.75 33.63
C TYR A 491 5.71 17.41 33.08
N THR A 492 5.01 18.45 32.62
CA THR A 492 3.70 18.34 31.96
C THR A 492 3.79 18.00 30.47
N HIS A 493 4.90 18.39 29.84
CA HIS A 493 5.12 18.25 28.40
C HIS A 493 6.51 17.68 28.16
N VAL A 494 6.62 16.75 27.22
CA VAL A 494 7.89 16.19 26.76
C VAL A 494 7.92 16.30 25.24
N VAL A 495 8.92 17.01 24.72
CA VAL A 495 9.04 17.26 23.29
C VAL A 495 10.38 16.74 22.77
N ALA A 496 10.36 16.10 21.61
CA ALA A 496 11.57 15.74 20.87
C ALA A 496 11.39 16.02 19.38
N GLY A 497 12.47 16.12 18.62
CA GLY A 497 12.39 16.17 17.17
C GLY A 497 11.78 14.88 16.59
N HIS A 498 11.01 14.97 15.51
CA HIS A 498 10.47 13.82 14.78
C HIS A 498 11.56 13.12 13.92
N SER A 499 12.75 12.94 14.49
CA SER A 499 13.90 12.26 13.90
C SER A 499 13.80 10.74 14.08
N ALA A 500 14.79 9.99 13.57
CA ALA A 500 14.88 8.55 13.82
C ALA A 500 14.98 8.26 15.33
N PHE A 501 15.76 9.05 16.06
CA PHE A 501 15.89 8.96 17.52
C PHE A 501 14.54 9.20 18.22
N GLY A 502 13.88 10.34 17.96
CA GLY A 502 12.60 10.66 18.62
C GLY A 502 11.47 9.68 18.28
N LYS A 503 11.42 9.18 17.05
CA LYS A 503 10.45 8.15 16.61
C LYS A 503 10.69 6.79 17.26
N SER A 504 11.93 6.48 17.60
CA SER A 504 12.30 5.23 18.27
C SER A 504 12.04 5.31 19.78
N LEU A 505 12.40 6.43 20.40
CA LEU A 505 12.39 6.62 21.84
C LEU A 505 11.01 6.92 22.42
N LEU A 506 10.33 7.97 21.92
CA LEU A 506 9.15 8.51 22.59
C LEU A 506 7.91 7.59 22.63
N PRO A 507 7.63 6.71 21.64
CA PRO A 507 6.54 5.75 21.79
C PRO A 507 6.74 4.82 22.99
N ARG A 508 8.00 4.43 23.27
CA ARG A 508 8.34 3.56 24.41
C ARG A 508 8.17 4.29 25.74
N VAL A 509 8.59 5.56 25.80
CA VAL A 509 8.40 6.42 26.97
C VAL A 509 6.92 6.63 27.26
N ALA A 510 6.13 6.92 26.22
CA ALA A 510 4.67 7.10 26.33
C ALA A 510 4.00 5.82 26.86
N ALA A 511 4.40 4.64 26.36
CA ALA A 511 3.89 3.37 26.84
C ALA A 511 4.26 3.08 28.31
N LEU A 512 5.48 3.43 28.75
CA LEU A 512 5.90 3.26 30.15
C LEU A 512 5.17 4.19 31.12
N LEU A 513 4.75 5.36 30.63
CA LEU A 513 3.97 6.34 31.41
C LEU A 513 2.45 6.13 31.29
N ASP A 514 2.00 5.17 30.47
CA ASP A 514 0.59 4.93 30.15
C ASP A 514 -0.15 6.17 29.62
N VAL A 515 0.47 6.87 28.66
CA VAL A 515 -0.08 8.07 28.00
C VAL A 515 0.00 7.96 26.48
N GLN A 516 -0.83 8.73 25.77
CA GLN A 516 -0.79 8.79 24.31
C GLN A 516 0.36 9.68 23.82
N GLN A 517 1.13 9.16 22.87
CA GLN A 517 2.05 9.98 22.08
C GLN A 517 1.32 10.70 20.94
N VAL A 518 1.45 12.02 20.85
CA VAL A 518 1.04 12.81 19.68
C VAL A 518 2.26 13.04 18.78
N SER A 519 2.34 12.28 17.70
CA SER A 519 3.50 12.30 16.80
C SER A 519 3.42 13.29 15.65
N ASP A 520 4.58 13.74 15.18
CA ASP A 520 4.76 14.56 13.98
C ASP A 520 3.91 15.84 13.97
N ILE A 521 3.88 16.55 15.09
CA ILE A 521 3.10 17.79 15.20
C ILE A 521 3.69 18.87 14.29
N THR A 522 2.79 19.63 13.67
CA THR A 522 3.10 20.76 12.77
C THR A 522 2.58 22.08 13.31
N GLY A 523 1.71 22.04 14.31
CA GLY A 523 1.16 23.22 14.97
C GLY A 523 0.71 22.92 16.38
N ILE A 524 0.58 23.98 17.17
CA ILE A 524 0.16 23.96 18.58
C ILE A 524 -0.94 25.02 18.66
N GLU A 525 -2.17 24.62 19.02
CA GLU A 525 -3.30 25.54 19.20
C GLU A 525 -3.48 25.96 20.65
N SER A 526 -3.25 25.02 21.58
CA SER A 526 -3.26 25.23 23.03
C SER A 526 -2.28 24.27 23.72
N GLU A 527 -2.18 24.36 25.04
CA GLU A 527 -1.37 23.46 25.87
C GLU A 527 -1.75 21.98 25.70
N ASP A 528 -2.98 21.66 25.35
CA ASP A 528 -3.47 20.29 25.21
C ASP A 528 -3.89 19.91 23.78
N THR A 529 -3.81 20.85 22.83
CA THR A 529 -4.34 20.69 21.47
C THR A 529 -3.28 20.94 20.39
N PHE A 530 -3.07 19.93 19.55
CA PHE A 530 -1.99 19.87 18.57
C PHE A 530 -2.49 19.59 17.17
N ILE A 531 -1.83 20.18 16.17
CA ILE A 531 -2.12 19.95 14.76
C ILE A 531 -1.10 18.97 14.19
N ARG A 532 -1.56 17.92 13.52
CA ARG A 532 -0.68 16.95 12.85
C ARG A 532 -1.24 16.44 11.52
N PRO A 533 -0.39 16.17 10.51
CA PRO A 533 -0.79 15.53 9.28
C PRO A 533 -0.98 14.01 9.46
N ILE A 534 -1.93 13.45 8.72
CA ILE A 534 -2.10 12.00 8.52
C ILE A 534 -2.30 11.69 7.03
N TYR A 535 -2.23 10.41 6.65
CA TYR A 535 -2.34 9.95 5.26
C TYR A 535 -1.40 10.71 4.30
N ALA A 536 -0.13 10.82 4.67
CA ALA A 536 0.89 11.61 3.96
C ALA A 536 0.53 13.11 3.84
N GLY A 537 -0.24 13.60 4.81
CA GLY A 537 -0.74 14.97 4.92
C GLY A 537 -1.81 15.32 3.88
N ASN A 538 -2.57 14.34 3.41
CA ASN A 538 -3.84 14.58 2.70
C ASN A 538 -4.96 15.00 3.65
N ALA A 539 -4.83 14.69 4.94
CA ALA A 539 -5.70 15.19 5.99
C ALA A 539 -4.86 15.76 7.12
N ILE A 540 -5.35 16.84 7.72
CA ILE A 540 -4.77 17.49 8.90
C ILE A 540 -5.74 17.26 10.05
N LEU A 541 -5.24 16.73 11.16
CA LEU A 541 -6.00 16.51 12.38
C LEU A 541 -5.63 17.56 13.41
N THR A 542 -6.64 18.07 14.12
CA THR A 542 -6.49 18.75 15.40
C THR A 542 -6.80 17.71 16.48
N VAL A 543 -5.82 17.43 17.35
CA VAL A 543 -5.88 16.38 18.38
C VAL A 543 -5.76 17.05 19.74
N GLN A 544 -6.79 16.91 20.58
CA GLN A 544 -6.76 17.31 21.97
C GLN A 544 -6.47 16.09 22.85
N SER A 545 -5.49 16.18 23.76
CA SER A 545 -5.14 15.09 24.70
C SER A 545 -5.54 15.44 26.13
N THR A 546 -6.26 14.53 26.77
CA THR A 546 -6.64 14.62 28.18
C THR A 546 -5.60 14.05 29.14
N ASP A 547 -4.54 13.41 28.63
CA ASP A 547 -3.53 12.72 29.45
C ASP A 547 -2.73 13.70 30.30
N PRO A 548 -2.31 13.39 31.52
CA PRO A 548 -1.63 14.36 32.39
C PRO A 548 -0.30 14.87 31.80
N ILE A 549 0.44 14.00 31.10
CA ILE A 549 1.74 14.32 30.48
C ILE A 549 1.60 14.21 28.96
N LYS A 550 1.98 15.27 28.24
CA LYS A 550 1.90 15.27 26.77
C LYS A 550 3.24 14.85 26.18
N ILE A 551 3.26 13.71 25.48
CA ILE A 551 4.46 13.23 24.78
C ILE A 551 4.36 13.58 23.29
N LEU A 552 5.24 14.46 22.82
CA LEU A 552 5.15 15.08 21.49
C LEU A 552 6.42 14.82 20.66
N THR A 553 6.26 14.49 19.38
CA THR A 553 7.36 14.63 18.41
C THR A 553 7.07 15.76 17.42
N VAL A 554 8.07 16.58 17.17
CA VAL A 554 7.94 17.85 16.44
C VAL A 554 8.49 17.72 15.03
N ARG A 555 7.68 18.08 14.03
CA ARG A 555 8.16 18.15 12.65
C ARG A 555 9.15 19.32 12.50
N GLY A 556 10.41 19.01 12.21
CA GLY A 556 11.46 20.03 12.09
C GLY A 556 11.17 21.12 11.06
N THR A 557 10.50 20.79 9.96
CA THR A 557 10.17 21.76 8.90
C THR A 557 9.06 22.74 9.28
N SER A 558 8.27 22.45 10.32
CA SER A 558 7.16 23.30 10.76
C SER A 558 7.56 24.28 11.88
N PHE A 559 8.70 24.04 12.54
CA PHE A 559 9.20 24.86 13.64
C PHE A 559 10.65 25.21 13.36
N GLN A 560 10.88 26.45 12.88
CA GLN A 560 12.22 26.92 12.59
C GLN A 560 13.08 26.90 13.87
N GLY A 561 14.28 26.32 13.78
CA GLY A 561 15.19 26.18 14.91
C GLY A 561 15.54 27.54 15.55
N VAL A 562 15.75 27.50 16.86
CA VAL A 562 16.11 28.66 17.68
C VAL A 562 17.58 29.07 17.51
N GLU A 563 17.88 30.32 17.83
CA GLU A 563 19.26 30.81 17.90
C GLU A 563 20.05 30.05 18.97
N THR A 564 21.25 29.60 18.61
CA THR A 564 22.11 28.77 19.46
C THR A 564 23.00 29.57 20.42
N THR A 565 22.83 30.90 20.46
CA THR A 565 23.64 31.81 21.30
C THR A 565 22.73 32.78 22.05
N GLY A 566 23.23 33.30 23.18
CA GLY A 566 22.53 34.31 23.99
C GLY A 566 21.65 33.75 25.11
N GLY A 567 21.68 32.44 25.35
CA GLY A 567 21.14 31.78 26.55
C GLY A 567 22.16 31.69 27.69
N SER A 568 21.66 31.39 28.88
CA SER A 568 22.47 31.22 30.09
C SER A 568 21.87 30.15 31.03
N ALA A 569 21.35 29.06 30.46
CA ALA A 569 20.68 28.03 31.23
C ALA A 569 21.64 27.29 32.16
N SER A 570 21.18 26.92 33.36
CA SER A 570 22.01 26.18 34.31
C SER A 570 22.08 24.69 33.97
N VAL A 571 23.29 24.12 33.91
CA VAL A 571 23.48 22.68 33.70
C VAL A 571 23.42 21.97 35.05
N THR A 572 22.59 20.94 35.14
CA THR A 572 22.38 20.14 36.35
C THR A 572 22.47 18.66 36.02
N GLU A 573 22.82 17.86 37.03
CA GLU A 573 22.92 16.42 36.89
C GLU A 573 21.53 15.76 36.94
N GLY A 574 21.24 14.93 35.95
CA GLY A 574 20.03 14.10 35.92
C GLY A 574 20.18 12.80 36.70
N SER A 575 19.07 12.11 36.90
CA SER A 575 19.08 10.76 37.46
C SER A 575 19.52 9.74 36.41
N ASP A 576 20.34 8.77 36.82
CA ASP A 576 20.73 7.64 35.97
C ASP A 576 20.31 6.32 36.63
N PRO A 577 19.27 5.62 36.11
CA PRO A 577 18.83 4.33 36.62
C PRO A 577 19.76 3.19 36.21
N LYS A 578 20.75 3.44 35.32
CA LYS A 578 21.72 2.47 34.81
C LYS A 578 21.05 1.20 34.27
N THR A 579 19.93 1.38 33.58
CA THR A 579 19.16 0.24 33.04
C THR A 579 19.97 -0.45 31.93
N PRO A 580 20.15 -1.78 32.00
CA PRO A 580 20.88 -2.49 30.96
C PRO A 580 20.11 -2.49 29.63
N ALA A 581 20.83 -2.30 28.52
CA ALA A 581 20.26 -2.48 27.19
C ALA A 581 20.19 -3.98 26.86
N GLN A 582 19.05 -4.45 26.34
CA GLN A 582 18.91 -5.81 25.82
C GLN A 582 19.51 -5.98 24.41
N THR A 583 19.89 -4.87 23.79
CA THR A 583 20.44 -4.78 22.44
C THR A 583 21.80 -4.09 22.51
N GLU A 584 22.73 -4.54 21.67
CA GLU A 584 24.06 -3.96 21.55
C GLU A 584 24.18 -3.21 20.22
N TRP A 585 24.79 -2.04 20.26
CA TRP A 585 25.20 -1.33 19.05
C TRP A 585 26.55 -1.90 18.58
N VAL A 586 26.60 -2.48 17.38
CA VAL A 586 27.80 -3.15 16.85
C VAL A 586 28.59 -2.26 15.89
N SER A 587 27.92 -1.65 14.91
CA SER A 587 28.57 -0.80 13.91
C SER A 587 27.60 0.15 13.21
N GLU A 588 28.15 1.21 12.61
CA GLU A 588 27.43 2.09 11.69
C GLU A 588 28.36 2.52 10.53
N GLU A 589 27.82 2.56 9.31
CA GLU A 589 28.52 3.10 8.14
C GLU A 589 27.81 4.39 7.70
N LEU A 590 28.48 5.52 7.90
CA LEU A 590 27.93 6.84 7.60
C LEU A 590 28.55 7.40 6.33
N ALA A 591 27.71 7.76 5.37
CA ALA A 591 28.12 8.52 4.21
C ALA A 591 28.57 9.92 4.65
N LYS A 592 29.89 10.17 4.62
CA LYS A 592 30.45 11.51 4.83
C LYS A 592 30.32 12.31 3.54
N SER A 593 29.76 13.51 3.63
CA SER A 593 29.68 14.45 2.51
C SER A 593 30.08 15.84 2.99
N GLU A 594 30.86 16.54 2.20
CA GLU A 594 31.16 17.96 2.38
C GLU A 594 29.96 18.86 2.01
N ARG A 595 28.88 18.26 1.48
CA ARG A 595 27.67 18.99 1.08
C ARG A 595 26.73 19.24 2.26
N PRO A 596 25.86 20.26 2.17
CA PRO A 596 24.82 20.48 3.15
C PRO A 596 23.98 19.21 3.37
N ASP A 597 23.62 18.91 4.61
CA ASP A 597 22.74 17.78 4.89
C ASP A 597 21.35 18.05 4.30
N LEU A 598 20.78 17.01 3.72
CA LEU A 598 19.52 17.08 2.99
C LEU A 598 18.35 17.54 3.88
N ALA A 599 18.35 17.25 5.19
CA ALA A 599 17.27 17.63 6.10
C ALA A 599 17.30 19.13 6.48
N THR A 600 18.46 19.78 6.41
CA THR A 600 18.66 21.17 6.83
C THR A 600 18.95 22.13 5.68
N ALA A 601 19.21 21.61 4.48
CA ALA A 601 19.57 22.40 3.32
C ALA A 601 18.47 23.40 2.91
N THR A 602 18.89 24.63 2.63
CA THR A 602 18.00 25.70 2.13
C THR A 602 17.64 25.51 0.67
N ARG A 603 18.45 24.77 -0.09
CA ARG A 603 18.24 24.43 -1.50
C ARG A 603 18.53 22.95 -1.71
N VAL A 604 17.69 22.28 -2.47
CA VAL A 604 17.85 20.86 -2.80
C VAL A 604 17.71 20.68 -4.31
N VAL A 605 18.69 20.00 -4.91
CA VAL A 605 18.59 19.51 -6.29
C VAL A 605 18.42 18.00 -6.25
N SER A 606 17.30 17.50 -6.77
CA SER A 606 16.95 16.09 -6.67
C SER A 606 16.84 15.38 -8.02
N GLY A 607 17.47 14.21 -8.12
CA GLY A 607 17.44 13.37 -9.31
C GLY A 607 16.47 12.18 -9.20
N GLY A 608 15.82 11.87 -10.31
CA GLY A 608 14.89 10.74 -10.43
C GLY A 608 15.36 9.59 -11.30
N ARG A 609 14.48 8.61 -11.49
CA ARG A 609 14.72 7.47 -12.39
C ARG A 609 14.99 7.91 -13.85
N GLY A 610 14.57 9.12 -14.24
CA GLY A 610 14.83 9.67 -15.57
C GLY A 610 16.31 9.78 -15.94
N LEU A 611 17.22 9.76 -14.94
CA LEU A 611 18.67 9.84 -15.14
C LEU A 611 19.31 8.53 -15.63
N LYS A 612 18.61 7.39 -15.53
CA LYS A 612 18.98 6.06 -16.08
C LYS A 612 20.24 5.38 -15.51
N SER A 613 21.24 6.10 -14.99
CA SER A 613 22.42 5.50 -14.34
C SER A 613 23.02 6.41 -13.28
N LYS A 614 23.96 5.87 -12.49
CA LYS A 614 24.72 6.64 -11.49
C LYS A 614 25.63 7.68 -12.16
N GLU A 615 26.29 7.31 -13.24
CA GLU A 615 27.21 8.19 -13.98
C GLU A 615 26.47 9.39 -14.54
N GLU A 616 25.27 9.18 -15.06
CA GLU A 616 24.40 10.24 -15.55
C GLU A 616 23.80 11.09 -14.43
N PHE A 617 23.46 10.46 -13.29
CA PHE A 617 23.07 11.20 -12.10
C PHE A 617 24.18 12.16 -11.66
N ASP A 618 25.40 11.67 -11.53
CA ASP A 618 26.56 12.47 -11.14
C ASP A 618 26.90 13.51 -12.22
N ARG A 619 26.79 13.19 -13.51
CA ARG A 619 27.07 14.14 -14.59
C ARG A 619 26.10 15.33 -14.62
N VAL A 620 24.83 15.09 -14.31
CA VAL A 620 23.75 16.08 -14.50
C VAL A 620 23.38 16.80 -13.20
N ILE A 621 23.25 16.08 -12.10
CA ILE A 621 22.73 16.63 -10.83
C ILE A 621 23.82 17.32 -10.02
N VAL A 622 25.01 16.73 -9.94
CA VAL A 622 26.10 17.26 -9.11
C VAL A 622 26.53 18.67 -9.52
N PRO A 623 26.82 18.98 -10.80
CA PRO A 623 27.25 20.34 -11.19
C PRO A 623 26.19 21.41 -10.91
N LEU A 624 24.91 21.06 -11.08
CA LEU A 624 23.80 21.97 -10.78
C LEU A 624 23.70 22.22 -9.26
N ALA A 625 23.82 21.17 -8.45
CA ALA A 625 23.81 21.30 -7.00
C ALA A 625 24.98 22.15 -6.49
N ASP A 626 26.18 21.91 -6.99
CA ASP A 626 27.38 22.65 -6.60
C ASP A 626 27.26 24.14 -7.00
N THR A 627 26.75 24.44 -8.20
CA THR A 627 26.52 25.82 -8.66
C THR A 627 25.48 26.56 -7.78
N LEU A 628 24.48 25.84 -7.26
CA LEU A 628 23.44 26.42 -6.42
C LEU A 628 23.79 26.44 -4.93
N GLY A 629 24.91 25.83 -4.52
CA GLY A 629 25.21 25.56 -3.11
C GLY A 629 24.14 24.69 -2.44
N ALA A 630 23.56 23.75 -3.19
CA ALA A 630 22.42 22.95 -2.78
C ALA A 630 22.83 21.55 -2.30
N ALA A 631 22.03 20.97 -1.42
CA ALA A 631 22.12 19.54 -1.13
C ALA A 631 21.61 18.71 -2.29
N ILE A 632 22.10 17.48 -2.38
CA ILE A 632 21.65 16.52 -3.38
C ILE A 632 20.58 15.61 -2.77
N GLY A 633 19.46 15.46 -3.47
CA GLY A 633 18.43 14.49 -3.15
C GLY A 633 18.23 13.47 -4.26
N ALA A 634 17.52 12.38 -3.96
CA ALA A 634 17.14 11.37 -4.92
C ALA A 634 15.75 10.82 -4.65
N SER A 635 15.02 10.45 -5.70
CA SER A 635 13.80 9.67 -5.54
C SER A 635 14.14 8.23 -5.12
N ARG A 636 13.23 7.55 -4.39
CA ARG A 636 13.39 6.12 -4.07
C ARG A 636 13.66 5.26 -5.31
N ALA A 637 13.02 5.55 -6.43
CA ALA A 637 13.24 4.80 -7.67
C ALA A 637 14.68 4.94 -8.20
N ALA A 638 15.36 6.05 -7.93
CA ALA A 638 16.77 6.24 -8.27
C ALA A 638 17.68 5.47 -7.31
N VAL A 639 17.37 5.46 -6.01
CA VAL A 639 18.09 4.69 -4.99
C VAL A 639 17.96 3.19 -5.23
N ASP A 640 16.74 2.68 -5.44
CA ASP A 640 16.46 1.27 -5.74
C ASP A 640 17.16 0.81 -7.03
N SER A 641 17.46 1.75 -7.95
CA SER A 641 18.20 1.48 -9.19
C SER A 641 19.72 1.66 -9.05
N GLY A 642 20.23 2.00 -7.87
CA GLY A 642 21.65 2.21 -7.60
C GLY A 642 22.23 3.54 -8.11
N PHE A 643 21.40 4.52 -8.45
CA PHE A 643 21.88 5.82 -8.98
C PHE A 643 22.37 6.75 -7.87
N ALA A 644 21.83 6.58 -6.66
CA ALA A 644 22.13 7.41 -5.50
C ALA A 644 22.06 6.57 -4.23
N ASP A 645 22.78 6.99 -3.19
CA ASP A 645 22.75 6.35 -1.89
C ASP A 645 21.42 6.55 -1.16
N ASN A 646 21.08 5.63 -0.25
CA ASN A 646 19.85 5.71 0.54
C ASN A 646 19.76 6.98 1.41
N SER A 647 20.90 7.50 1.89
CA SER A 647 20.98 8.73 2.68
C SER A 647 20.50 9.98 1.93
N LEU A 648 20.49 9.94 0.59
CA LEU A 648 20.01 11.01 -0.28
C LEU A 648 18.52 10.87 -0.62
N GLN A 649 17.85 9.81 -0.17
CA GLN A 649 16.46 9.55 -0.52
C GLN A 649 15.52 10.61 0.07
N VAL A 650 14.72 11.24 -0.78
CA VAL A 650 13.61 12.12 -0.39
C VAL A 650 12.27 11.42 -0.58
N GLY A 651 11.42 11.50 0.44
CA GLY A 651 10.07 10.96 0.44
C GLY A 651 9.65 10.38 1.79
N GLN A 652 8.46 9.80 1.85
CA GLN A 652 7.85 9.21 3.04
C GLN A 652 8.74 8.17 3.75
N THR A 653 9.48 7.38 2.97
CA THR A 653 10.41 6.36 3.47
C THR A 653 11.86 6.85 3.51
N GLY A 654 12.10 8.11 3.18
CA GLY A 654 13.41 8.76 3.21
C GLY A 654 13.40 9.96 4.15
N LYS A 655 14.13 11.01 3.77
CA LYS A 655 14.14 12.29 4.49
C LYS A 655 12.96 13.16 4.04
N ASN A 656 12.33 13.82 5.01
CA ASN A 656 11.42 14.92 4.79
C ASN A 656 12.21 16.23 4.77
N VAL A 657 12.01 17.04 3.74
CA VAL A 657 12.73 18.28 3.50
C VAL A 657 11.74 19.40 3.18
N ALA A 658 12.06 20.62 3.58
CA ALA A 658 11.30 21.82 3.23
C ALA A 658 12.25 22.99 2.88
N PRO A 659 13.08 22.84 1.84
CA PRO A 659 13.97 23.91 1.40
C PRO A 659 13.20 25.12 0.87
N GLN A 660 13.90 26.24 0.73
CA GLN A 660 13.40 27.40 -0.01
C GLN A 660 13.24 27.07 -1.50
N LEU A 661 14.14 26.25 -2.05
CA LEU A 661 14.07 25.76 -3.42
C LEU A 661 14.26 24.24 -3.46
N TYR A 662 13.29 23.54 -4.04
CA TYR A 662 13.39 22.14 -4.41
C TYR A 662 13.35 22.00 -5.93
N LEU A 663 14.50 21.78 -6.56
CA LEU A 663 14.60 21.57 -8.00
C LEU A 663 14.73 20.08 -8.28
N CYS A 664 13.75 19.50 -8.97
CA CYS A 664 13.75 18.10 -9.35
C CYS A 664 13.92 17.90 -10.86
N ALA A 665 14.76 16.93 -11.23
CA ALA A 665 15.00 16.55 -12.62
C ALA A 665 14.73 15.06 -12.84
N GLY A 666 13.83 14.75 -13.77
CA GLY A 666 13.48 13.36 -14.11
C GLY A 666 12.71 12.62 -13.00
N ILE A 667 12.01 13.35 -12.13
CA ILE A 667 11.14 12.80 -11.08
C ILE A 667 9.68 12.92 -11.52
N SER A 668 8.92 11.83 -11.47
CA SER A 668 7.52 11.81 -11.91
C SER A 668 6.54 12.42 -10.91
N GLY A 669 6.92 12.60 -9.65
CA GLY A 669 6.03 13.12 -8.59
C GLY A 669 5.11 12.04 -8.00
N ALA A 670 5.64 10.85 -7.71
CA ALA A 670 4.88 9.84 -6.96
C ALA A 670 4.51 10.38 -5.57
N ILE A 671 3.30 10.05 -5.08
CA ILE A 671 2.76 10.55 -3.80
C ILE A 671 3.74 10.34 -2.64
N GLN A 672 4.46 9.20 -2.62
CA GLN A 672 5.45 8.89 -1.60
C GLN A 672 6.65 9.84 -1.64
N HIS A 673 7.07 10.29 -2.82
CA HIS A 673 8.13 11.29 -2.94
C HIS A 673 7.62 12.67 -2.53
N LEU A 674 6.44 13.06 -3.03
CA LEU A 674 5.80 14.35 -2.69
C LEU A 674 5.61 14.51 -1.19
N ALA A 675 5.23 13.45 -0.48
CA ALA A 675 5.07 13.46 0.98
C ALA A 675 6.33 13.96 1.75
N GLY A 676 7.51 13.84 1.14
CA GLY A 676 8.77 14.28 1.73
C GLY A 676 9.28 15.64 1.24
N MET A 677 8.64 16.29 0.27
CA MET A 677 9.12 17.58 -0.27
C MET A 677 8.03 18.61 -0.60
N LYS A 678 6.74 18.27 -0.41
CA LYS A 678 5.61 19.15 -0.71
C LYS A 678 5.58 20.45 0.11
N ASP A 679 6.26 20.45 1.25
CA ASP A 679 6.34 21.62 2.15
C ASP A 679 7.46 22.59 1.72
N SER A 680 8.13 22.35 0.59
CA SER A 680 9.14 23.26 0.02
C SER A 680 8.49 24.57 -0.43
N LYS A 681 9.19 25.70 -0.26
CA LYS A 681 8.61 27.01 -0.62
C LYS A 681 8.45 27.22 -2.12
N VAL A 682 9.42 26.74 -2.91
CA VAL A 682 9.39 26.78 -4.37
C VAL A 682 9.80 25.41 -4.89
N ILE A 683 8.91 24.78 -5.66
CA ILE A 683 9.14 23.51 -6.34
C ILE A 683 9.36 23.79 -7.82
N ALA A 684 10.57 23.53 -8.30
CA ALA A 684 10.92 23.58 -9.71
C ALA A 684 11.06 22.16 -10.28
N ALA A 685 10.48 21.89 -11.45
CA ALA A 685 10.49 20.56 -12.06
C ALA A 685 10.95 20.60 -13.52
N ILE A 686 11.90 19.73 -13.87
CA ILE A 686 12.33 19.45 -15.24
C ILE A 686 11.96 18.00 -15.57
N ASN A 687 11.03 17.83 -16.51
CA ASN A 687 10.58 16.50 -16.93
C ASN A 687 10.26 16.48 -18.42
N LYS A 688 10.55 15.36 -19.10
CA LYS A 688 10.24 15.17 -20.51
C LYS A 688 8.75 14.89 -20.75
N ASP A 689 8.09 14.29 -19.76
CA ASP A 689 6.68 13.95 -19.82
C ASP A 689 5.84 15.12 -19.30
N ALA A 690 5.11 15.80 -20.20
CA ALA A 690 4.23 16.92 -19.87
C ALA A 690 3.09 16.54 -18.93
N ASP A 691 2.70 15.26 -18.89
CA ASP A 691 1.62 14.74 -18.05
C ASP A 691 2.15 14.20 -16.70
N ALA A 692 3.43 14.40 -16.39
CA ALA A 692 4.03 13.94 -15.15
C ALA A 692 3.33 14.57 -13.92
N PRO A 693 2.89 13.77 -12.92
CA PRO A 693 2.21 14.27 -11.72
C PRO A 693 2.96 15.36 -10.94
N ILE A 694 4.29 15.41 -11.05
CA ILE A 694 5.10 16.46 -10.41
C ILE A 694 4.66 17.88 -10.82
N PHE A 695 4.17 18.07 -12.05
CA PHE A 695 3.71 19.37 -12.53
C PHE A 695 2.41 19.84 -11.87
N GLN A 696 1.68 18.97 -11.16
CA GLN A 696 0.49 19.36 -10.40
C GLN A 696 0.84 20.10 -9.11
N VAL A 697 2.07 19.95 -8.62
CA VAL A 697 2.56 20.56 -7.38
C VAL A 697 3.74 21.50 -7.59
N ALA A 698 4.33 21.53 -8.79
CA ALA A 698 5.46 22.39 -9.11
C ALA A 698 4.99 23.83 -9.36
N ASP A 699 5.63 24.80 -8.72
CA ASP A 699 5.43 26.23 -8.96
C ASP A 699 6.01 26.64 -10.32
N VAL A 700 7.12 26.01 -10.72
CA VAL A 700 7.80 26.25 -12.01
C VAL A 700 8.09 24.91 -12.68
N GLY A 701 7.62 24.75 -13.91
CA GLY A 701 7.81 23.53 -14.69
C GLY A 701 8.45 23.79 -16.05
N LEU A 702 9.47 23.00 -16.40
CA LEU A 702 10.05 22.98 -17.74
C LEU A 702 9.85 21.58 -18.36
N ILE A 703 9.08 21.55 -19.44
CA ILE A 703 8.89 20.34 -20.25
C ILE A 703 10.08 20.23 -21.21
N GLY A 704 10.94 19.25 -21.03
CA GLY A 704 12.14 19.08 -21.85
C GLY A 704 13.01 17.90 -21.43
N ASP A 705 13.99 17.58 -22.27
CA ASP A 705 14.96 16.54 -21.95
C ASP A 705 15.95 17.05 -20.89
N LEU A 706 16.02 16.35 -19.75
CA LEU A 706 16.86 16.74 -18.63
C LEU A 706 18.35 16.75 -19.01
N PHE A 707 18.77 15.91 -19.96
CA PHE A 707 20.18 15.82 -20.39
C PHE A 707 20.64 17.04 -21.19
N GLU A 708 19.70 17.81 -21.73
CA GLU A 708 19.97 19.07 -22.44
C GLU A 708 19.69 20.27 -21.54
N LYS A 709 18.53 20.26 -20.88
CA LYS A 709 18.02 21.41 -20.12
C LYS A 709 18.70 21.65 -18.79
N VAL A 710 19.11 20.59 -18.08
CA VAL A 710 19.83 20.77 -16.81
C VAL A 710 21.22 21.36 -17.06
N PRO A 711 22.05 20.85 -17.99
CA PRO A 711 23.33 21.50 -18.32
C PRO A 711 23.18 22.94 -18.82
N GLU A 712 22.20 23.21 -19.70
CA GLU A 712 21.91 24.57 -20.18
C GLU A 712 21.60 25.54 -19.02
N LEU A 713 20.80 25.08 -18.05
CA LEU A 713 20.47 25.84 -16.85
C LEU A 713 21.72 26.07 -15.98
N THR A 714 22.52 25.04 -15.76
CA THR A 714 23.76 25.13 -14.97
C THR A 714 24.72 26.17 -15.56
N GLU A 715 24.92 26.17 -16.88
CA GLU A 715 25.80 27.16 -17.54
C GLU A 715 25.26 28.59 -17.43
N LYS A 716 23.95 28.78 -17.58
CA LYS A 716 23.32 30.11 -17.39
C LYS A 716 23.45 30.62 -15.95
N LEU A 717 23.36 29.72 -14.96
CA LEU A 717 23.50 30.08 -13.55
C LEU A 717 24.95 30.47 -13.20
N LYS A 718 25.95 29.78 -13.76
CA LYS A 718 27.37 30.16 -13.58
C LYS A 718 27.70 31.56 -14.12
N GLY A 719 26.90 32.08 -15.06
CA GLY A 719 27.06 33.43 -15.59
C GLY A 719 26.35 34.53 -14.77
N GLN A 720 25.56 34.15 -13.75
CA GLN A 720 24.78 35.08 -12.92
C GLN A 720 25.19 35.08 -11.44
N VAL A 721 25.91 34.04 -10.99
CA VAL A 721 26.55 33.93 -9.68
C VAL A 721 28.00 34.33 -9.83
#